data_AF-A0A964ADZ9-F1
#
_entry.id   AF-A0A964ADZ9-F1
#
_cell.length_a   1.000
_cell.length_b   1.000
_cell.length_c   1.000
_cell.angle_alpha   90.00
_cell.angle_beta   90.00
_cell.angle_gamma   90.00
#
_symmetry.space_group_name_H-M   'P 1'
#
loop_
_entity.id
_entity.type
_entity.pdbx_description
1 polymer ?
#
loop_
_entity_poly.entity_id
_entity_poly.type
_entity_poly.pdbx_seq_one_letter_code
_entity_poly.pdbx_strand_id
1 'polypeptide(L)'
;MTRRAVVAAAVCAAAWGCGGEDAQPLDAVDGGHEVATDAAGDSEAGSAGEDAGPDSGDVPGVDADADAVAEVDVPTCVAGSACDDGDPCTDDDRCDAAGGCAGTARSCDDGLSCTVDSCAAGACEHALSPGFCLSEGAVPTCVDNLAEDPDATCRLCDASGAEPGWKLKVDGAPCDDGDACTPQDRCELGVCKGSGVLSCTTTNPCAEAVCEPAAGCVDVPSPGPCDDGNGCTGPDTCVDGACVGAPLTTPCDDGDACTLGDACSEGACVPGAPDPCDDGDPCTDDACVPPFGCQHDAASHCDDGDACTVDTCDALGACDHAAFEGPCEDGDLCTVGEECAAGTCAGGEPADCDDANPCTADSCASDVGCRHLFISAPCDDGVACTSVDTCVTGACFGAKTASCPFCPPPVSQEAGRIEELAVGVDGMPGSGLDVDGDAATCAPVGECSAGIDNALAFLALFNDTFASGIDDGLIELIADFGDASLDGAPFFLPVYNAVLADSNPTCDSQTTSCSYRANQSSFDASCRPFFSFDDARIEGSTLTAGGVGSTVTIALPFQGSVLAFTLANARLEATVTLSGDGEHIVMVEALVGGAAPKDQLIDAIAALDENVLPLPPEQLASVLDAAIDNDIDLDGDGVLDAASAALHIRTAPAELE
;
A
#
# COMPACT_ATOMS: atom_id res chain seq x y z
N MET A 1 -7.39 -51.80 -42.74
CA MET A 1 -6.23 -52.46 -42.10
C MET A 1 -5.23 -51.38 -41.78
N THR A 2 -4.81 -51.32 -40.52
CA THR A 2 -3.50 -50.84 -40.01
C THR A 2 -3.11 -49.38 -40.28
N ARG A 3 -2.55 -48.60 -39.35
CA ARG A 3 -2.14 -48.78 -37.95
C ARG A 3 -1.55 -47.42 -37.51
N ARG A 4 -1.85 -47.01 -36.25
CA ARG A 4 -0.97 -46.34 -35.24
C ARG A 4 -0.36 -44.95 -35.56
N ALA A 5 -0.27 -43.98 -34.63
CA ALA A 5 -0.69 -43.82 -33.22
C ALA A 5 -0.56 -42.31 -32.82
N VAL A 6 -1.57 -41.64 -32.20
CA VAL A 6 -1.89 -41.36 -30.75
C VAL A 6 -1.18 -40.08 -30.22
N VAL A 7 -1.79 -38.93 -29.84
CA VAL A 7 -2.99 -38.50 -29.02
C VAL A 7 -2.65 -38.45 -27.50
N ALA A 8 -2.95 -37.42 -26.68
CA ALA A 8 -4.29 -37.09 -26.16
C ALA A 8 -4.38 -35.85 -25.25
N ALA A 9 -5.61 -35.32 -25.16
CA ALA A 9 -6.17 -34.44 -24.13
C ALA A 9 -7.17 -35.21 -23.23
N ALA A 10 -7.56 -34.62 -22.08
CA ALA A 10 -8.87 -34.66 -21.38
C ALA A 10 -8.87 -35.02 -19.86
N VAL A 11 -9.43 -34.09 -19.06
CA VAL A 11 -10.43 -34.16 -17.96
C VAL A 11 -10.65 -35.49 -17.21
N CYS A 12 -10.67 -35.48 -15.86
CA CYS A 12 -11.72 -36.15 -15.03
C CYS A 12 -11.63 -35.93 -13.51
N ALA A 13 -12.81 -36.05 -12.88
CA ALA A 13 -13.10 -35.98 -11.45
C ALA A 13 -13.05 -37.35 -10.72
N ALA A 14 -13.09 -37.27 -9.38
CA ALA A 14 -13.67 -38.20 -8.38
C ALA A 14 -12.85 -39.35 -7.74
N ALA A 15 -12.81 -39.29 -6.39
CA ALA A 15 -13.10 -40.31 -5.37
C ALA A 15 -12.35 -41.68 -5.29
N TRP A 16 -11.73 -41.87 -4.11
CA TRP A 16 -11.55 -43.07 -3.26
C TRP A 16 -10.66 -44.27 -3.70
N GLY A 17 -9.67 -44.58 -2.84
CA GLY A 17 -9.48 -45.94 -2.31
C GLY A 17 -8.13 -46.66 -2.54
N CYS A 18 -7.33 -46.72 -1.46
CA CYS A 18 -6.42 -47.80 -1.00
C CYS A 18 -5.14 -48.19 -1.78
N GLY A 19 -3.99 -48.00 -1.10
CA GLY A 19 -3.11 -49.12 -0.73
C GLY A 19 -1.68 -49.15 -1.28
N GLY A 20 -0.68 -48.93 -0.40
CA GLY A 20 0.42 -49.88 -0.23
C GLY A 20 1.85 -49.46 -0.62
N GLU A 21 2.68 -49.26 0.43
CA GLU A 21 4.02 -49.84 0.67
C GLU A 21 5.30 -49.27 0.00
N ASP A 22 6.26 -48.96 0.90
CA ASP A 22 7.73 -49.09 0.83
C ASP A 22 8.67 -47.96 0.29
N ALA A 23 9.21 -47.22 1.26
CA ALA A 23 10.64 -46.99 1.59
C ALA A 23 11.65 -46.41 0.55
N GLN A 24 12.09 -45.17 0.87
CA GLN A 24 13.39 -44.45 0.76
C GLN A 24 14.67 -45.18 0.24
N PRO A 25 15.81 -44.47 0.01
CA PRO A 25 16.08 -43.11 -0.52
C PRO A 25 17.17 -43.10 -1.63
N LEU A 26 17.51 -41.93 -2.20
CA LEU A 26 18.70 -41.76 -3.06
C LEU A 26 19.54 -40.55 -2.62
N ASP A 27 20.79 -40.84 -2.25
CA ASP A 27 21.90 -39.89 -2.10
C ASP A 27 22.59 -39.63 -3.44
N ALA A 28 22.91 -38.34 -3.65
CA ALA A 28 24.09 -37.73 -4.26
C ALA A 28 24.84 -38.40 -5.43
N VAL A 29 25.26 -37.56 -6.41
CA VAL A 29 26.67 -37.25 -6.75
C VAL A 29 26.78 -36.58 -8.13
N ASP A 30 27.20 -35.31 -8.11
CA ASP A 30 28.34 -34.69 -8.81
C ASP A 30 28.43 -34.49 -10.34
N GLY A 31 28.99 -33.32 -10.69
CA GLY A 31 29.70 -32.97 -11.93
C GLY A 31 28.80 -32.48 -13.07
N GLY A 32 28.89 -31.27 -13.59
CA GLY A 32 30.04 -30.39 -13.74
C GLY A 32 30.43 -30.28 -15.23
N HIS A 33 30.49 -29.03 -15.71
CA HIS A 33 31.42 -28.51 -16.73
C HIS A 33 31.00 -28.39 -18.23
N GLU A 34 31.10 -27.13 -18.68
CA GLU A 34 31.61 -26.61 -19.98
C GLU A 34 30.77 -26.76 -21.26
N VAL A 35 30.28 -25.68 -21.89
CA VAL A 35 30.88 -24.51 -22.61
C VAL A 35 30.69 -24.66 -24.13
N ALA A 36 29.98 -23.66 -24.68
CA ALA A 36 30.01 -23.06 -26.02
C ALA A 36 29.86 -23.93 -27.29
N THR A 37 28.97 -23.52 -28.20
CA THR A 37 29.32 -22.68 -29.37
C THR A 37 28.14 -22.54 -30.35
N ASP A 38 27.93 -21.29 -30.78
CA ASP A 38 27.68 -20.80 -32.14
C ASP A 38 26.57 -21.37 -33.05
N ALA A 39 25.59 -20.48 -33.26
CA ALA A 39 25.31 -19.80 -34.53
C ALA A 39 24.47 -20.46 -35.64
N ALA A 40 23.42 -19.69 -35.96
CA ALA A 40 22.96 -19.27 -37.29
C ALA A 40 22.07 -20.21 -38.13
N GLY A 41 20.95 -19.63 -38.57
CA GLY A 41 20.59 -19.65 -39.99
C GLY A 41 19.16 -20.06 -40.30
N ASP A 42 18.27 -19.07 -40.31
CA ASP A 42 17.00 -19.09 -41.04
C ASP A 42 17.22 -19.12 -42.55
N SER A 43 16.33 -19.80 -43.29
CA SER A 43 15.76 -19.29 -44.55
C SER A 43 14.58 -20.13 -45.06
N GLU A 44 13.42 -19.50 -45.03
CA GLU A 44 12.54 -19.19 -46.18
C GLU A 44 11.87 -20.34 -46.96
N ALA A 45 10.53 -20.31 -46.94
CA ALA A 45 9.63 -21.02 -47.83
C ALA A 45 9.18 -20.10 -48.98
N GLY A 46 9.24 -20.61 -50.22
CA GLY A 46 8.64 -19.98 -51.39
C GLY A 46 7.85 -21.01 -52.20
N SER A 47 6.54 -20.79 -52.33
CA SER A 47 5.58 -21.63 -53.05
C SER A 47 5.17 -21.01 -54.40
N ALA A 48 5.05 -21.85 -55.44
CA ALA A 48 3.88 -21.99 -56.34
C ALA A 48 4.29 -22.44 -57.77
N GLY A 49 3.67 -23.53 -58.25
CA GLY A 49 3.74 -24.06 -59.62
C GLY A 49 2.63 -23.50 -60.53
N GLU A 50 2.90 -23.36 -61.83
CA GLU A 50 2.42 -24.22 -62.96
C GLU A 50 1.04 -23.73 -63.50
N ASP A 51 0.71 -23.63 -64.80
CA ASP A 51 1.29 -24.15 -66.04
C ASP A 51 0.55 -23.60 -67.30
N ALA A 52 1.12 -23.89 -68.49
CA ALA A 52 0.53 -23.99 -69.85
C ALA A 52 0.77 -22.86 -70.91
N GLY A 53 1.53 -23.21 -71.97
CA GLY A 53 1.71 -22.46 -73.25
C GLY A 53 0.75 -22.93 -74.36
N PRO A 54 1.13 -23.04 -75.67
CA PRO A 54 2.05 -22.24 -76.52
C PRO A 54 1.43 -21.87 -77.90
N ASP A 55 2.08 -21.03 -78.74
CA ASP A 55 1.88 -21.05 -80.21
C ASP A 55 3.11 -20.51 -80.98
N SER A 56 3.21 -20.90 -82.26
CA SER A 56 4.43 -21.12 -83.05
C SER A 56 4.34 -20.62 -84.50
N GLY A 57 5.50 -20.40 -85.15
CA GLY A 57 5.71 -20.30 -86.62
C GLY A 57 5.74 -18.85 -87.19
N ASP A 58 6.54 -18.45 -88.19
CA ASP A 58 7.38 -19.17 -89.17
C ASP A 58 8.16 -18.17 -90.09
N VAL A 59 9.49 -18.40 -90.29
CA VAL A 59 10.40 -18.22 -91.50
C VAL A 59 10.46 -16.93 -92.39
N PRO A 60 11.41 -16.76 -93.37
CA PRO A 60 12.90 -16.79 -93.34
C PRO A 60 13.61 -15.69 -94.24
N GLY A 61 14.94 -15.51 -94.08
CA GLY A 61 15.90 -15.43 -95.22
C GLY A 61 16.34 -14.09 -95.87
N VAL A 62 17.66 -13.83 -95.74
CA VAL A 62 18.69 -13.40 -96.72
C VAL A 62 18.84 -11.95 -97.28
N ASP A 63 20.09 -11.50 -97.15
CA ASP A 63 20.96 -10.68 -98.03
C ASP A 63 20.91 -9.13 -98.06
N ALA A 64 22.02 -8.58 -97.52
CA ALA A 64 23.01 -7.71 -98.17
C ALA A 64 22.89 -6.16 -98.11
N ASP A 65 24.05 -5.63 -97.69
CA ASP A 65 24.71 -4.35 -97.98
C ASP A 65 24.36 -3.06 -97.21
N ALA A 66 25.37 -2.67 -96.42
CA ALA A 66 25.95 -1.33 -96.29
C ALA A 66 25.09 -0.21 -95.69
N ASP A 67 25.37 0.14 -94.43
CA ASP A 67 25.92 1.46 -94.12
C ASP A 67 26.54 1.50 -92.71
N ALA A 68 27.56 2.33 -92.56
CA ALA A 68 28.36 2.47 -91.36
C ALA A 68 27.63 3.23 -90.24
N VAL A 69 27.69 2.74 -89.00
CA VAL A 69 27.85 3.57 -87.80
C VAL A 69 28.34 2.73 -86.62
N ALA A 70 29.23 3.35 -85.85
CA ALA A 70 30.02 2.90 -84.71
C ALA A 70 29.41 1.85 -83.76
N GLU A 71 30.30 0.97 -83.28
CA GLU A 71 30.18 0.17 -82.06
C GLU A 71 29.53 1.00 -80.94
N VAL A 72 28.40 0.53 -80.40
CA VAL A 72 27.84 1.07 -79.15
C VAL A 72 28.69 0.51 -78.02
N ASP A 73 29.61 1.33 -77.53
CA ASP A 73 30.26 1.16 -76.23
C ASP A 73 29.17 1.01 -75.17
N VAL A 74 28.99 -0.19 -74.63
CA VAL A 74 28.21 -0.35 -73.38
C VAL A 74 29.08 0.29 -72.29
N PRO A 75 28.61 1.29 -71.52
CA PRO A 75 29.45 1.92 -70.52
C PRO A 75 29.66 0.92 -69.39
N THR A 76 30.76 0.18 -69.47
CA THR A 76 31.30 -0.56 -68.33
C THR A 76 32.02 0.46 -67.49
N CYS A 77 31.30 0.98 -66.49
CA CYS A 77 31.92 1.87 -65.53
C CYS A 77 32.87 1.07 -64.63
N VAL A 78 33.98 1.69 -64.22
CA VAL A 78 35.08 0.99 -63.54
C VAL A 78 34.67 0.73 -62.09
N ALA A 79 34.81 -0.50 -61.59
CA ALA A 79 34.46 -0.83 -60.20
C ALA A 79 35.01 0.21 -59.20
N GLY A 80 34.12 0.79 -58.39
CA GLY A 80 34.43 1.85 -57.40
C GLY A 80 34.43 3.29 -57.94
N SER A 81 34.30 3.50 -59.25
CA SER A 81 34.10 4.83 -59.83
C SER A 81 32.69 5.35 -59.55
N ALA A 82 32.55 6.68 -59.47
CA ALA A 82 31.26 7.33 -59.36
C ALA A 82 30.48 7.15 -60.66
N CYS A 83 29.19 6.87 -60.52
CA CYS A 83 28.25 6.75 -61.62
C CYS A 83 26.92 7.40 -61.21
N ASP A 84 25.88 7.23 -62.02
CA ASP A 84 24.52 7.66 -61.73
C ASP A 84 23.62 6.50 -62.16
N ASP A 85 22.93 5.88 -61.20
CA ASP A 85 22.03 4.74 -61.45
C ASP A 85 20.65 5.19 -61.97
N GLY A 86 20.43 6.52 -62.03
CA GLY A 86 19.21 7.16 -62.48
C GLY A 86 18.09 7.16 -61.44
N ASP A 87 18.32 6.61 -60.23
CA ASP A 87 17.40 6.66 -59.11
C ASP A 87 17.68 7.90 -58.26
N PRO A 88 16.79 8.91 -58.23
CA PRO A 88 17.00 10.10 -57.41
C PRO A 88 16.88 9.84 -55.90
N CYS A 89 16.52 8.62 -55.48
CA CYS A 89 16.39 8.18 -54.09
C CYS A 89 17.61 7.41 -53.55
N THR A 90 18.68 7.33 -54.33
CA THR A 90 19.97 6.79 -53.89
C THR A 90 21.00 7.92 -53.79
N ASP A 91 21.92 7.77 -52.85
CA ASP A 91 23.07 8.64 -52.64
C ASP A 91 24.36 7.82 -52.81
N ASP A 92 25.44 8.47 -53.24
CA ASP A 92 26.77 7.86 -53.43
C ASP A 92 26.81 6.66 -54.40
N ASP A 93 26.22 6.81 -55.59
CA ASP A 93 26.21 5.82 -56.67
C ASP A 93 27.62 5.36 -57.09
N ARG A 94 27.86 4.06 -57.00
CA ARG A 94 29.14 3.41 -57.36
C ARG A 94 28.94 2.25 -58.30
N CYS A 95 29.94 2.08 -59.15
CA CYS A 95 30.02 0.92 -60.03
C CYS A 95 30.47 -0.33 -59.28
N ASP A 96 29.76 -1.42 -59.45
CA ASP A 96 30.13 -2.74 -58.97
C ASP A 96 31.21 -3.40 -59.87
N ALA A 97 31.64 -4.61 -59.50
CA ALA A 97 32.64 -5.37 -60.25
C ALA A 97 32.11 -5.97 -61.58
N ALA A 98 30.79 -5.99 -61.78
CA ALA A 98 30.12 -6.44 -63.00
C ALA A 98 29.80 -5.29 -63.97
N GLY A 99 30.05 -4.04 -63.57
CA GLY A 99 29.78 -2.83 -64.35
C GLY A 99 28.37 -2.25 -64.17
N GLY A 100 27.61 -2.71 -63.17
CA GLY A 100 26.34 -2.12 -62.75
C GLY A 100 26.57 -0.91 -61.84
N CYS A 101 25.74 0.13 -61.99
CA CYS A 101 25.75 1.30 -61.12
C CYS A 101 24.64 1.17 -60.08
N ALA A 102 24.96 1.36 -58.80
CA ALA A 102 23.98 1.39 -57.71
C ALA A 102 24.46 2.31 -56.58
N GLY A 103 23.56 3.09 -55.99
CA GLY A 103 23.81 3.87 -54.78
C GLY A 103 23.27 3.26 -53.50
N THR A 104 23.50 3.97 -52.40
CA THR A 104 22.94 3.65 -51.08
C THR A 104 21.58 4.33 -50.96
N ALA A 105 20.55 3.61 -50.52
CA ALA A 105 19.24 4.20 -50.32
C ALA A 105 19.34 5.43 -49.39
N ARG A 106 18.79 6.56 -49.83
CA ARG A 106 18.68 7.77 -49.02
C ARG A 106 17.82 7.48 -47.79
N SER A 107 18.29 7.87 -46.62
CA SER A 107 17.46 7.83 -45.40
C SER A 107 16.48 8.98 -45.40
N CYS A 108 15.20 8.66 -45.19
CA CYS A 108 14.11 9.62 -45.02
C CYS A 108 13.51 9.62 -43.61
N ASP A 109 14.17 8.97 -42.65
CA ASP A 109 13.71 8.87 -41.26
C ASP A 109 13.56 10.28 -40.64
N ASP A 110 12.32 10.66 -40.30
CA ASP A 110 11.99 11.92 -39.66
C ASP A 110 12.02 11.84 -38.12
N GLY A 111 12.36 10.67 -37.57
CA GLY A 111 12.45 10.39 -36.15
C GLY A 111 11.09 10.10 -35.48
N LEU A 112 10.00 9.98 -36.25
CA LEU A 112 8.67 9.70 -35.73
C LEU A 112 8.29 8.24 -36.00
N SER A 113 8.07 7.47 -34.94
CA SER A 113 7.74 6.04 -35.08
C SER A 113 6.36 5.76 -35.71
N CYS A 114 5.51 6.79 -35.81
CA CYS A 114 4.18 6.69 -36.41
C CYS A 114 4.14 7.08 -37.88
N THR A 115 5.24 7.48 -38.52
CA THR A 115 5.30 7.73 -39.96
C THR A 115 5.94 6.54 -40.69
N VAL A 116 5.52 6.34 -41.93
CA VAL A 116 6.18 5.45 -42.87
C VAL A 116 7.02 6.34 -43.77
N ASP A 117 8.32 6.32 -43.53
CA ASP A 117 9.30 7.10 -44.26
C ASP A 117 9.69 6.40 -45.55
N SER A 118 9.47 7.08 -46.67
CA SER A 118 9.80 6.56 -47.99
C SER A 118 10.34 7.67 -48.89
N CYS A 119 11.18 7.29 -49.85
CA CYS A 119 11.61 8.23 -50.86
C CYS A 119 10.83 7.99 -52.16
N ALA A 120 10.27 9.07 -52.71
CA ALA A 120 9.57 9.06 -53.99
C ALA A 120 10.12 10.19 -54.87
N ALA A 121 10.65 9.84 -56.05
CA ALA A 121 11.20 10.78 -57.02
C ALA A 121 12.24 11.77 -56.45
N GLY A 122 13.05 11.31 -55.48
CA GLY A 122 14.11 12.09 -54.84
C GLY A 122 13.66 13.00 -53.70
N ALA A 123 12.38 12.95 -53.32
CA ALA A 123 11.83 13.63 -52.15
C ALA A 123 11.46 12.62 -51.07
N CYS A 124 11.67 12.99 -49.80
CA CYS A 124 11.19 12.19 -48.67
C CYS A 124 9.71 12.45 -48.42
N GLU A 125 8.96 11.37 -48.28
CA GLU A 125 7.54 11.32 -47.92
C GLU A 125 7.41 10.58 -46.59
N HIS A 126 6.68 11.17 -45.64
CA HIS A 126 6.46 10.60 -44.30
C HIS A 126 4.96 10.41 -44.10
N ALA A 127 4.45 9.24 -44.49
CA ALA A 127 3.02 8.96 -44.46
C ALA A 127 2.59 8.48 -43.07
N LEU A 128 1.61 9.14 -42.44
CA LEU A 128 1.15 8.75 -41.10
C LEU A 128 0.56 7.33 -41.11
N SER A 129 1.01 6.51 -40.17
CA SER A 129 0.56 5.13 -39.96
C SER A 129 -0.85 5.09 -39.39
N PRO A 130 -1.67 4.08 -39.75
CA PRO A 130 -2.97 3.87 -39.14
C PRO A 130 -2.87 3.72 -37.62
N GLY A 131 -3.84 4.25 -36.88
CA GLY A 131 -3.87 4.19 -35.42
C GLY A 131 -3.23 5.39 -34.70
N PHE A 132 -2.69 6.35 -35.45
CA PHE A 132 -2.06 7.54 -34.88
C PHE A 132 -2.66 8.84 -35.43
N CYS A 133 -2.56 9.89 -34.61
CA CYS A 133 -2.65 11.29 -35.02
C CYS A 133 -1.28 11.94 -34.83
N LEU A 134 -1.02 13.00 -35.60
CA LEU A 134 0.19 13.80 -35.45
C LEU A 134 -0.17 15.13 -34.77
N SER A 135 0.55 15.46 -33.70
CA SER A 135 0.37 16.74 -32.99
C SER A 135 0.87 17.91 -33.85
N GLU A 136 0.32 19.10 -33.61
CA GLU A 136 0.63 20.32 -34.39
C GLU A 136 1.61 21.25 -33.67
N GLY A 137 2.18 20.80 -32.54
CA GLY A 137 3.11 21.54 -31.69
C GLY A 137 4.46 21.86 -32.35
N ALA A 138 5.30 22.57 -31.59
CA ALA A 138 6.65 22.95 -32.04
C ALA A 138 7.55 21.74 -32.35
N VAL A 139 7.26 20.59 -31.72
CA VAL A 139 7.81 19.28 -32.03
C VAL A 139 6.62 18.36 -32.27
N PRO A 140 6.37 17.91 -33.52
CA PRO A 140 5.29 16.97 -33.80
C PRO A 140 5.50 15.69 -33.00
N THR A 141 4.47 15.21 -32.31
CA THR A 141 4.50 13.94 -31.58
C THR A 141 3.47 12.97 -32.13
N CYS A 142 3.83 11.69 -32.08
CA CYS A 142 2.93 10.59 -32.38
C CYS A 142 1.95 10.42 -31.22
N VAL A 143 0.66 10.55 -31.51
CA VAL A 143 -0.39 10.39 -30.51
C VAL A 143 -1.25 9.18 -30.87
N ASP A 144 -1.34 8.25 -29.93
CA ASP A 144 -2.12 7.01 -30.09
C ASP A 144 -3.61 7.31 -30.27
N ASN A 145 -4.32 6.39 -30.92
CA ASN A 145 -5.77 6.44 -31.01
C ASN A 145 -6.41 6.52 -29.61
N LEU A 146 -7.37 7.43 -29.45
CA LEU A 146 -8.05 7.79 -28.20
C LEU A 146 -7.18 8.51 -27.16
N ALA A 147 -5.91 8.80 -27.46
CA ALA A 147 -5.10 9.66 -26.61
C ALA A 147 -5.41 11.14 -26.86
N GLU A 148 -5.15 11.94 -25.83
CA GLU A 148 -5.35 13.39 -25.83
C GLU A 148 -4.25 14.10 -26.59
N ASP A 149 -4.60 15.20 -27.25
CA ASP A 149 -3.58 16.02 -27.89
C ASP A 149 -2.75 16.79 -26.84
N PRO A 150 -1.43 16.58 -26.76
CA PRO A 150 -0.57 17.31 -25.84
C PRO A 150 -0.53 18.82 -26.12
N ASP A 151 -0.87 19.27 -27.33
CA ASP A 151 -0.87 20.68 -27.70
C ASP A 151 -2.25 21.35 -27.55
N ALA A 152 -3.32 20.56 -27.36
CA ALA A 152 -4.70 21.03 -27.21
C ALA A 152 -5.56 20.00 -26.47
N THR A 153 -5.53 20.03 -25.14
CA THR A 153 -6.17 19.09 -24.21
C THR A 153 -7.68 18.86 -24.40
N CYS A 154 -8.35 19.68 -25.23
CA CYS A 154 -9.75 19.53 -25.61
C CYS A 154 -10.01 18.82 -26.96
N ARG A 155 -9.04 18.07 -27.47
CA ARG A 155 -9.24 17.14 -28.59
C ARG A 155 -8.59 15.77 -28.32
N LEU A 156 -9.19 14.74 -28.89
CA LEU A 156 -8.77 13.35 -28.80
C LEU A 156 -8.45 12.83 -30.20
N CYS A 157 -7.47 11.95 -30.30
CA CYS A 157 -7.16 11.28 -31.55
C CYS A 157 -8.24 10.25 -31.89
N ASP A 158 -8.89 10.36 -33.04
CA ASP A 158 -9.73 9.31 -33.61
C ASP A 158 -9.08 8.82 -34.90
N ALA A 159 -8.09 7.93 -34.79
CA ALA A 159 -7.39 7.35 -35.93
C ALA A 159 -8.11 6.13 -36.52
N SER A 160 -9.16 5.63 -35.86
CA SER A 160 -9.92 4.43 -36.25
C SER A 160 -11.31 4.73 -36.83
N GLY A 161 -11.77 5.97 -36.73
CA GLY A 161 -13.10 6.40 -37.17
C GLY A 161 -13.27 6.47 -38.69
N ALA A 162 -14.51 6.73 -39.12
CA ALA A 162 -14.86 6.89 -40.53
C ALA A 162 -14.14 8.09 -41.21
N GLU A 163 -13.73 9.07 -40.40
CA GLU A 163 -12.90 10.20 -40.81
C GLU A 163 -11.75 10.34 -39.80
N PRO A 164 -10.60 9.69 -40.04
CA PRO A 164 -9.47 9.72 -39.13
C PRO A 164 -8.94 11.13 -38.86
N GLY A 165 -8.58 11.42 -37.60
CA GLY A 165 -7.96 12.67 -37.18
C GLY A 165 -8.46 13.17 -35.82
N TRP A 166 -8.13 14.42 -35.50
CA TRP A 166 -8.49 15.03 -34.23
C TRP A 166 -10.01 15.28 -34.09
N LYS A 167 -10.60 14.87 -32.96
CA LYS A 167 -11.99 15.12 -32.60
C LYS A 167 -12.06 15.97 -31.35
N LEU A 168 -12.92 17.00 -31.37
CA LEU A 168 -13.17 17.81 -30.20
C LEU A 168 -13.83 16.97 -29.10
N LYS A 169 -13.35 17.13 -27.87
CA LYS A 169 -14.06 16.65 -26.68
C LYS A 169 -15.39 17.38 -26.55
N VAL A 170 -16.34 16.75 -25.85
CA VAL A 170 -17.62 17.38 -25.51
C VAL A 170 -17.40 18.55 -24.55
N ASP A 171 -18.27 19.57 -24.64
CA ASP A 171 -18.23 20.69 -23.69
C ASP A 171 -18.46 20.17 -22.26
N GLY A 172 -17.64 20.65 -21.32
CA GLY A 172 -17.63 20.17 -19.94
C GLY A 172 -16.77 18.92 -19.69
N ALA A 173 -16.11 18.36 -20.70
CA ALA A 173 -15.09 17.34 -20.47
C ALA A 173 -13.91 17.91 -19.67
N PRO A 174 -13.26 17.11 -18.79
CA PRO A 174 -12.04 17.53 -18.12
C PRO A 174 -10.91 17.71 -19.14
N CYS A 175 -10.08 18.70 -18.85
CA CYS A 175 -8.86 19.04 -19.56
C CYS A 175 -7.91 19.68 -18.54
N ASP A 176 -6.69 19.99 -18.97
CA ASP A 176 -5.72 20.78 -18.21
C ASP A 176 -5.36 22.00 -19.06
N ASP A 177 -5.46 23.20 -18.50
CA ASP A 177 -5.11 24.46 -19.18
C ASP A 177 -3.66 24.91 -18.90
N GLY A 178 -2.94 24.15 -18.07
CA GLY A 178 -1.56 24.40 -17.66
C GLY A 178 -1.42 25.42 -16.53
N ASP A 179 -2.52 25.91 -15.95
CA ASP A 179 -2.54 26.73 -14.75
C ASP A 179 -2.93 25.88 -13.53
N ALA A 180 -1.94 25.57 -12.68
CA ALA A 180 -2.13 24.80 -11.45
C ALA A 180 -3.11 25.46 -10.47
N CYS A 181 -3.44 26.74 -10.65
CA CYS A 181 -4.39 27.47 -9.81
C CYS A 181 -5.86 27.25 -10.22
N THR A 182 -6.11 26.57 -11.33
CA THR A 182 -7.45 26.24 -11.82
C THR A 182 -7.64 24.72 -11.87
N PRO A 183 -7.86 24.04 -10.74
CA PRO A 183 -7.90 22.57 -10.71
C PRO A 183 -9.17 21.97 -11.34
N GLN A 184 -10.10 22.78 -11.83
CA GLN A 184 -11.40 22.35 -12.33
C GLN A 184 -11.60 22.73 -13.80
N ASP A 185 -10.57 22.61 -14.62
CA ASP A 185 -10.64 23.03 -16.02
C ASP A 185 -11.62 22.20 -16.84
N ARG A 186 -12.27 22.88 -17.79
CA ARG A 186 -13.31 22.26 -18.63
C ARG A 186 -13.18 22.71 -20.07
N CYS A 187 -13.45 21.78 -20.98
CA CYS A 187 -13.54 22.10 -22.39
C CYS A 187 -14.77 22.95 -22.69
N GLU A 188 -14.56 24.03 -23.44
CA GLU A 188 -15.64 24.82 -24.02
C GLU A 188 -15.27 25.19 -25.47
N LEU A 189 -16.06 24.71 -26.43
CA LEU A 189 -15.85 24.92 -27.87
C LEU A 189 -14.46 24.48 -28.35
N GLY A 190 -13.92 23.40 -27.78
CA GLY A 190 -12.61 22.84 -28.15
C GLY A 190 -11.40 23.56 -27.56
N VAL A 191 -11.61 24.46 -26.60
CA VAL A 191 -10.55 25.15 -25.86
C VAL A 191 -10.67 24.77 -24.38
N CYS A 192 -9.57 24.43 -23.74
CA CYS A 192 -9.55 24.21 -22.30
C CYS A 192 -9.64 25.55 -21.58
N LYS A 193 -10.57 25.67 -20.65
CA LYS A 193 -10.75 26.88 -19.85
C LYS A 193 -10.50 26.59 -18.38
N GLY A 194 -9.49 27.29 -17.85
CA GLY A 194 -9.25 27.61 -16.45
C GLY A 194 -10.52 27.76 -15.63
N SER A 195 -10.79 26.84 -14.72
CA SER A 195 -11.93 26.94 -13.80
C SER A 195 -11.61 26.38 -12.40
N GLY A 196 -12.35 26.85 -11.40
CA GLY A 196 -11.97 26.67 -10.00
C GLY A 196 -10.93 27.70 -9.56
N VAL A 197 -10.80 27.88 -8.25
CA VAL A 197 -9.72 28.70 -7.66
C VAL A 197 -9.06 27.83 -6.61
N LEU A 198 -7.78 27.52 -6.81
CA LEU A 198 -6.99 26.82 -5.81
C LEU A 198 -6.82 27.73 -4.59
N SER A 199 -7.44 27.34 -3.47
CA SER A 199 -7.37 28.10 -2.22
C SER A 199 -6.09 27.73 -1.49
N CYS A 200 -5.07 28.58 -1.60
CA CYS A 200 -3.81 28.39 -0.90
C CYS A 200 -3.91 28.89 0.54
N THR A 201 -3.44 28.07 1.49
CA THR A 201 -3.29 28.44 2.90
C THR A 201 -1.88 28.07 3.35
N THR A 202 -1.32 28.82 4.29
CA THR A 202 -0.02 28.53 4.90
C THR A 202 -0.13 28.67 6.40
N THR A 203 0.59 27.80 7.10
CA THR A 203 0.78 27.86 8.56
C THR A 203 1.99 28.71 8.93
N ASN A 204 2.80 29.15 7.96
CA ASN A 204 3.96 30.01 8.21
C ASN A 204 3.49 31.45 8.49
N PRO A 205 3.66 31.99 9.72
CA PRO A 205 3.25 33.35 10.04
C PRO A 205 4.06 34.44 9.30
N CYS A 206 5.17 34.04 8.66
CA CYS A 206 6.04 34.90 7.87
C CYS A 206 5.89 34.73 6.36
N ALA A 207 4.85 34.02 5.91
CA ALA A 207 4.50 33.93 4.52
C ALA A 207 3.01 34.18 4.30
N GLU A 208 2.69 34.60 3.09
CA GLU A 208 1.34 34.54 2.56
C GLU A 208 1.32 33.49 1.45
N ALA A 209 0.37 32.57 1.54
CA ALA A 209 0.17 31.55 0.52
C ALA A 209 -0.46 32.21 -0.72
N VAL A 210 0.28 32.22 -1.83
CA VAL A 210 -0.15 32.77 -3.11
C VAL A 210 -0.17 31.64 -4.12
N CYS A 211 -1.20 31.60 -4.96
CA CYS A 211 -1.22 30.66 -6.07
C CYS A 211 -0.43 31.22 -7.26
N GLU A 212 0.62 30.53 -7.67
CA GLU A 212 1.38 30.79 -8.88
C GLU A 212 1.02 29.79 -9.99
N PRO A 213 0.61 30.26 -11.19
CA PRO A 213 0.07 29.38 -12.24
C PRO A 213 0.92 28.18 -12.64
N ALA A 214 2.25 28.31 -12.61
CA ALA A 214 3.15 27.21 -13.00
C ALA A 214 3.55 26.29 -11.84
N ALA A 215 3.33 26.71 -10.59
CA ALA A 215 3.87 26.06 -9.40
C ALA A 215 2.80 25.68 -8.37
N GLY A 216 1.55 26.11 -8.55
CA GLY A 216 0.47 25.93 -7.58
C GLY A 216 0.67 26.84 -6.38
N CYS A 217 0.37 26.36 -5.19
CA CYS A 217 0.51 27.16 -3.97
C CYS A 217 1.98 27.35 -3.58
N VAL A 218 2.40 28.61 -3.49
CA VAL A 218 3.75 28.98 -3.05
C VAL A 218 3.65 29.99 -1.91
N ASP A 219 4.61 29.90 -0.99
CA ASP A 219 4.73 30.82 0.14
C ASP A 219 5.59 32.02 -0.23
N VAL A 220 4.97 33.21 -0.22
CA VAL A 220 5.66 34.47 -0.48
C VAL A 220 5.98 35.13 0.86
N PRO A 221 7.26 35.48 1.14
CA PRO A 221 7.63 36.16 2.37
C PRO A 221 6.80 37.42 2.64
N SER A 222 6.15 37.47 3.81
CA SER A 222 5.36 38.61 4.26
C SER A 222 5.93 39.19 5.56
N PRO A 223 6.12 40.53 5.65
CA PRO A 223 6.64 41.15 6.86
C PRO A 223 5.55 41.27 7.92
N GLY A 224 5.86 40.86 9.15
CA GLY A 224 4.92 40.94 10.26
C GLY A 224 5.58 40.62 11.59
N PRO A 225 4.86 40.87 12.70
CA PRO A 225 5.18 40.22 13.96
C PRO A 225 4.93 38.72 13.80
N CYS A 226 5.78 37.93 14.42
CA CYS A 226 5.66 36.49 14.47
C CYS A 226 6.15 36.03 15.86
N ASP A 227 6.16 34.72 16.07
CA ASP A 227 6.76 34.08 17.24
C ASP A 227 7.61 32.93 16.70
N ASP A 228 8.90 32.92 17.00
CA ASP A 228 9.81 31.86 16.55
C ASP A 228 9.81 30.65 17.50
N GLY A 229 8.94 30.68 18.52
CA GLY A 229 8.79 29.63 19.53
C GLY A 229 9.93 29.59 20.53
N ASN A 230 10.92 30.48 20.42
CA ASN A 230 12.09 30.49 21.25
C ASN A 230 12.01 31.63 22.28
N GLY A 231 11.73 31.27 23.54
CA GLY A 231 11.67 32.23 24.65
C GLY A 231 12.98 32.99 24.94
N CYS A 232 14.08 32.62 24.27
CA CYS A 232 15.37 33.31 24.32
C CYS A 232 15.65 34.27 23.18
N THR A 233 14.68 34.46 22.30
CA THR A 233 14.69 35.45 21.24
C THR A 233 13.48 36.37 21.40
N GLY A 234 13.64 37.65 21.05
CA GLY A 234 12.51 38.59 21.10
C GLY A 234 12.92 40.07 21.04
N PRO A 235 12.03 40.96 20.56
CA PRO A 235 10.77 40.67 19.85
C PRO A 235 11.01 40.08 18.45
N ASP A 236 10.16 39.17 18.02
CA ASP A 236 10.37 38.43 16.76
C ASP A 236 9.70 39.13 15.58
N THR A 237 10.37 39.05 14.43
CA THR A 237 9.94 39.68 13.20
C THR A 237 10.25 38.79 12.01
N CYS A 238 9.37 38.82 11.02
CA CYS A 238 9.60 38.09 9.78
C CYS A 238 10.71 38.74 8.95
N VAL A 239 11.74 37.96 8.64
CA VAL A 239 12.84 38.33 7.75
C VAL A 239 13.01 37.23 6.72
N ASP A 240 12.83 37.57 5.44
CA ASP A 240 12.99 36.66 4.30
C ASP A 240 12.20 35.33 4.43
N GLY A 241 11.01 35.38 5.02
CA GLY A 241 10.10 34.23 5.15
C GLY A 241 10.31 33.39 6.41
N ALA A 242 11.29 33.73 7.23
CA ALA A 242 11.55 33.11 8.53
C ALA A 242 11.19 34.06 9.68
N CYS A 243 10.64 33.50 10.75
CA CYS A 243 10.49 34.25 11.99
C CYS A 243 11.83 34.29 12.74
N VAL A 244 12.32 35.48 13.05
CA VAL A 244 13.59 35.64 13.76
C VAL A 244 13.47 36.69 14.87
N GLY A 245 13.98 36.36 16.06
CA GLY A 245 14.15 37.32 17.15
C GLY A 245 15.62 37.65 17.49
N ALA A 246 15.80 38.71 18.27
CA ALA A 246 17.12 39.09 18.80
C ALA A 246 17.42 38.33 20.10
N PRO A 247 18.67 37.89 20.36
CA PRO A 247 19.03 37.18 21.58
C PRO A 247 18.70 37.96 22.85
N LEU A 248 17.97 37.31 23.76
CA LEU A 248 17.69 37.79 25.10
C LEU A 248 18.74 37.26 26.10
N THR A 249 18.75 37.85 27.30
CA THR A 249 19.57 37.39 28.44
C THR A 249 18.72 37.22 29.70
N THR A 250 17.41 37.03 29.50
CA THR A 250 16.43 36.84 30.57
C THR A 250 16.42 35.39 31.05
N PRO A 251 15.82 35.12 32.21
CA PRO A 251 15.51 33.75 32.60
C PRO A 251 14.67 33.07 31.51
N CYS A 252 14.94 31.79 31.30
CA CYS A 252 14.18 30.91 30.44
C CYS A 252 13.97 29.58 31.16
N ASP A 253 13.31 28.65 30.49
CA ASP A 253 13.13 27.27 30.92
C ASP A 253 13.66 26.43 29.75
N ASP A 254 14.64 25.59 30.01
CA ASP A 254 15.22 24.72 28.97
C ASP A 254 14.47 23.39 28.83
N GLY A 255 13.36 23.23 29.56
CA GLY A 255 12.55 22.02 29.60
C GLY A 255 13.13 20.93 30.49
N ASP A 256 14.30 21.14 31.11
CA ASP A 256 14.89 20.24 32.07
C ASP A 256 14.61 20.72 33.50
N ALA A 257 13.58 20.13 34.11
CA ALA A 257 13.23 20.35 35.51
C ALA A 257 14.37 20.02 36.50
N CYS A 258 15.47 19.41 36.04
CA CYS A 258 16.69 19.14 36.82
C CYS A 258 17.72 20.25 36.78
N THR A 259 17.41 21.37 36.14
CA THR A 259 18.28 22.54 36.15
C THR A 259 17.54 23.74 36.72
N LEU A 260 18.29 24.52 37.51
CA LEU A 260 17.76 25.66 38.24
C LEU A 260 18.40 26.95 37.75
N GLY A 261 17.54 27.89 37.37
CA GLY A 261 17.94 29.24 37.00
C GLY A 261 18.47 29.34 35.59
N ASP A 262 17.82 28.65 34.65
CA ASP A 262 18.17 28.63 33.24
C ASP A 262 18.07 30.04 32.66
N ALA A 263 18.97 30.33 31.73
CA ALA A 263 19.14 31.67 31.24
C ALA A 263 19.43 31.65 29.75
N CYS A 264 18.94 32.68 29.07
CA CYS A 264 19.24 32.86 27.67
C CYS A 264 20.70 33.27 27.48
N SER A 265 21.41 32.54 26.62
CA SER A 265 22.75 32.85 26.17
C SER A 265 22.85 32.64 24.67
N GLU A 266 23.23 33.69 23.94
CA GLU A 266 23.38 33.68 22.47
C GLU A 266 22.13 33.19 21.71
N GLY A 267 20.94 33.38 22.28
CA GLY A 267 19.66 33.03 21.65
C GLY A 267 19.22 31.59 21.90
N ALA A 268 19.91 30.84 22.75
CA ALA A 268 19.46 29.54 23.25
C ALA A 268 19.24 29.61 24.76
N CYS A 269 18.27 28.84 25.27
CA CYS A 269 18.18 28.61 26.70
C CYS A 269 19.32 27.67 27.10
N VAL A 270 20.16 28.09 28.05
CA VAL A 270 21.23 27.24 28.58
C VAL A 270 20.87 26.80 30.01
N PRO A 271 21.12 25.52 30.34
CA PRO A 271 20.83 24.98 31.66
C PRO A 271 21.56 25.76 32.74
N GLY A 272 20.86 25.96 33.83
CA GLY A 272 21.36 26.54 35.06
C GLY A 272 22.22 25.57 35.87
N ALA A 273 22.21 25.72 37.19
CA ALA A 273 22.88 24.78 38.06
C ALA A 273 22.04 23.50 38.19
N PRO A 274 22.65 22.29 38.24
CA PRO A 274 21.91 21.06 38.51
C PRO A 274 21.15 21.17 39.84
N ASP A 275 19.87 20.79 39.86
CA ASP A 275 19.11 20.60 41.09
C ASP A 275 19.66 19.36 41.81
N PRO A 276 20.17 19.48 43.05
CA PRO A 276 20.65 18.32 43.78
C PRO A 276 19.53 17.36 44.20
N CYS A 277 18.26 17.78 44.17
CA CYS A 277 17.10 16.98 44.56
C CYS A 277 17.23 16.26 45.92
N ASP A 278 18.03 16.80 46.85
CA ASP A 278 18.23 16.22 48.18
C ASP A 278 17.07 16.65 49.10
N ASP A 279 16.17 15.73 49.46
CA ASP A 279 15.06 16.03 50.38
C ASP A 279 15.46 15.91 51.87
N GLY A 280 16.68 15.41 52.11
CA GLY A 280 17.26 15.21 53.43
C GLY A 280 16.74 13.98 54.17
N ASP A 281 15.95 13.11 53.53
CA ASP A 281 15.57 11.81 54.06
C ASP A 281 16.63 10.76 53.66
N PRO A 282 17.34 10.15 54.62
CA PRO A 282 18.33 9.10 54.30
C PRO A 282 17.70 7.80 53.77
N CYS A 283 16.37 7.72 53.66
CA CYS A 283 15.61 6.56 53.21
C CYS A 283 15.00 6.68 51.81
N THR A 284 15.33 7.75 51.08
CA THR A 284 14.95 7.98 49.68
C THR A 284 16.18 7.93 48.80
N ASP A 285 16.05 7.39 47.59
CA ASP A 285 17.03 7.66 46.54
C ASP A 285 16.59 8.93 45.81
N ASP A 286 17.36 9.98 46.04
CA ASP A 286 17.14 11.29 45.45
C ASP A 286 17.76 11.33 44.06
N ALA A 287 16.90 11.35 43.05
CA ALA A 287 17.31 11.46 41.67
C ALA A 287 16.54 12.58 40.99
N CYS A 288 17.24 13.32 40.14
CA CYS A 288 16.57 14.18 39.21
C CYS A 288 16.42 13.49 37.86
N VAL A 289 15.19 13.38 37.38
CA VAL A 289 14.85 12.70 36.12
C VAL A 289 14.24 13.72 35.15
N PRO A 290 14.95 14.13 34.08
CA PRO A 290 14.38 14.99 33.05
C PRO A 290 13.29 14.28 32.24
N PRO A 291 12.17 14.92 31.85
CA PRO A 291 11.70 16.27 32.22
C PRO A 291 10.87 16.30 33.53
N PHE A 292 10.77 15.18 34.23
CA PHE A 292 9.87 14.97 35.37
C PHE A 292 10.32 15.66 36.68
N GLY A 293 11.58 16.10 36.78
CA GLY A 293 12.12 16.83 37.93
C GLY A 293 12.57 15.93 39.07
N CYS A 294 12.61 16.46 40.29
CA CYS A 294 13.04 15.72 41.47
C CYS A 294 12.08 14.57 41.80
N GLN A 295 12.63 13.36 41.86
CA GLN A 295 11.97 12.17 42.34
C GLN A 295 12.69 11.69 43.61
N HIS A 296 11.88 11.33 44.60
CA HIS A 296 12.34 10.89 45.93
C HIS A 296 11.68 9.55 46.20
N ASP A 297 12.26 8.49 45.65
CA ASP A 297 11.65 7.18 45.70
C ASP A 297 11.90 6.56 47.07
N ALA A 298 10.80 6.41 47.82
CA ALA A 298 10.84 5.75 49.11
C ALA A 298 11.04 4.24 48.90
N ALA A 299 12.06 3.69 49.54
CA ALA A 299 12.39 2.27 49.66
C ALA A 299 13.31 1.63 48.62
N SER A 300 13.68 2.26 47.48
CA SER A 300 14.64 1.63 46.56
C SER A 300 16.05 1.46 47.15
N HIS A 301 16.45 2.33 48.09
CA HIS A 301 17.78 2.25 48.69
C HIS A 301 17.98 1.03 49.60
N CYS A 302 16.88 0.54 50.19
CA CYS A 302 16.87 -0.61 51.07
C CYS A 302 16.18 -1.83 50.45
N ASP A 303 15.79 -1.76 49.18
CA ASP A 303 15.28 -2.91 48.45
C ASP A 303 16.44 -3.90 48.22
N ASP A 304 16.32 -5.12 48.75
CA ASP A 304 17.31 -6.18 48.51
C ASP A 304 16.96 -7.06 47.29
N GLY A 305 15.86 -6.73 46.61
CA GLY A 305 15.34 -7.44 45.45
C GLY A 305 14.67 -8.78 45.80
N ASP A 306 14.42 -9.06 47.08
CA ASP A 306 13.73 -10.25 47.53
C ASP A 306 12.26 -9.94 47.83
N ALA A 307 11.34 -10.37 46.96
CA ALA A 307 9.89 -10.21 47.17
C ALA A 307 9.38 -10.86 48.48
N CYS A 308 10.22 -11.66 49.16
CA CYS A 308 9.92 -12.30 50.43
C CYS A 308 10.56 -11.66 51.67
N THR A 309 11.04 -10.44 51.53
CA THR A 309 11.42 -9.56 52.64
C THR A 309 10.49 -8.34 52.66
N VAL A 310 10.32 -7.77 53.85
CA VAL A 310 9.79 -6.42 54.01
C VAL A 310 10.97 -5.53 54.31
N ASP A 311 11.30 -4.69 53.35
CA ASP A 311 12.38 -3.74 53.47
C ASP A 311 11.91 -2.52 54.26
N THR A 312 12.58 -2.29 55.37
CA THR A 312 12.33 -1.13 56.21
C THR A 312 13.61 -0.34 56.39
N CYS A 313 13.50 0.97 56.18
CA CYS A 313 14.55 1.91 56.47
C CYS A 313 14.25 2.63 57.79
N ASP A 314 15.21 2.63 58.70
CA ASP A 314 15.08 3.39 59.95
C ASP A 314 15.41 4.88 59.75
N ALA A 315 15.03 5.73 60.72
CA ALA A 315 15.25 7.18 60.63
C ALA A 315 16.74 7.61 60.64
N LEU A 316 17.69 6.67 60.63
CA LEU A 316 19.13 6.90 60.52
C LEU A 316 19.71 6.33 59.21
N GLY A 317 18.89 5.79 58.31
CA GLY A 317 19.31 5.21 57.03
C GLY A 317 19.79 3.75 57.13
N ALA A 318 19.44 3.02 58.19
CA ALA A 318 19.78 1.59 58.29
C ALA A 318 18.65 0.71 57.72
N CYS A 319 19.00 -0.17 56.78
CA CYS A 319 18.08 -1.14 56.18
C CYS A 319 17.90 -2.38 57.06
N ASP A 320 16.66 -2.85 57.18
CA ASP A 320 16.26 -4.13 57.78
C ASP A 320 15.32 -4.85 56.80
N HIS A 321 15.68 -6.08 56.42
CA HIS A 321 14.99 -6.91 55.43
C HIS A 321 14.30 -8.07 56.18
N ALA A 322 13.12 -7.82 56.73
CA ALA A 322 12.45 -8.78 57.60
C ALA A 322 11.65 -9.79 56.77
N ALA A 323 11.88 -11.09 56.96
CA ALA A 323 11.16 -12.12 56.21
C ALA A 323 9.63 -11.96 56.28
N PHE A 324 9.00 -11.96 55.11
CA PHE A 324 7.56 -11.88 54.90
C PHE A 324 6.97 -13.28 54.64
N GLU A 325 5.71 -13.51 55.04
CA GLU A 325 4.93 -14.67 54.62
C GLU A 325 3.63 -14.15 53.96
N GLY A 326 3.46 -14.45 52.68
CA GLY A 326 2.38 -13.95 51.84
C GLY A 326 2.64 -14.26 50.37
N PRO A 327 1.78 -13.77 49.45
CA PRO A 327 2.01 -13.92 48.01
C PRO A 327 3.28 -13.18 47.59
N CYS A 328 3.97 -13.72 46.59
CA CYS A 328 5.14 -13.13 45.96
C CYS A 328 5.17 -13.50 44.47
N GLU A 329 6.09 -12.91 43.74
CA GLU A 329 6.39 -13.27 42.35
C GLU A 329 7.83 -13.77 42.29
N ASP A 330 8.09 -14.92 41.68
CA ASP A 330 9.43 -15.48 41.53
C ASP A 330 10.14 -15.03 40.23
N GLY A 331 9.45 -14.20 39.45
CA GLY A 331 9.92 -13.67 38.17
C GLY A 331 9.79 -14.65 37.00
N ASP A 332 9.16 -15.81 37.19
CA ASP A 332 8.75 -16.71 36.11
C ASP A 332 7.27 -16.47 35.80
N LEU A 333 6.99 -15.81 34.67
CA LEU A 333 5.61 -15.53 34.22
C LEU A 333 4.79 -16.80 33.90
N CYS A 334 5.42 -17.98 33.96
CA CYS A 334 4.79 -19.26 33.74
C CYS A 334 4.35 -19.99 34.99
N THR A 335 4.45 -19.33 36.14
CA THR A 335 3.95 -19.84 37.40
C THR A 335 3.01 -18.82 38.02
N VAL A 336 1.97 -19.32 38.69
CA VAL A 336 1.01 -18.48 39.43
C VAL A 336 0.76 -19.00 40.84
N GLY A 337 0.59 -18.10 41.79
CA GLY A 337 0.18 -18.43 43.15
C GLY A 337 1.34 -18.86 44.03
N GLU A 338 2.50 -18.23 43.85
CA GLU A 338 3.70 -18.38 44.64
C GLU A 338 3.48 -17.80 46.04
N GLU A 339 4.13 -18.42 47.02
CA GLU A 339 4.07 -17.96 48.40
C GLU A 339 5.49 -17.86 48.96
N CYS A 340 5.72 -16.83 49.77
CA CYS A 340 6.95 -16.69 50.52
C CYS A 340 7.07 -17.76 51.60
N ALA A 341 8.11 -18.59 51.50
CA ALA A 341 8.45 -19.58 52.50
C ALA A 341 9.90 -19.42 52.94
N ALA A 342 10.09 -18.90 54.16
CA ALA A 342 11.40 -18.70 54.79
C ALA A 342 12.37 -17.77 54.03
N GLY A 343 11.86 -16.66 53.45
CA GLY A 343 12.67 -15.66 52.76
C GLY A 343 13.13 -16.12 51.37
N THR A 344 12.29 -16.86 50.68
CA THR A 344 12.47 -17.22 49.27
C THR A 344 11.09 -17.38 48.66
N CYS A 345 10.87 -16.76 47.51
CA CYS A 345 9.65 -16.99 46.75
C CYS A 345 9.75 -18.39 46.14
N ALA A 346 8.88 -19.29 46.61
CA ALA A 346 8.90 -20.68 46.20
C ALA A 346 7.49 -21.24 46.25
N GLY A 347 7.02 -21.78 45.13
CA GLY A 347 5.63 -22.14 44.98
C GLY A 347 5.26 -22.06 43.50
N GLY A 348 4.01 -21.76 43.21
CA GLY A 348 3.54 -21.64 41.84
C GLY A 348 3.00 -22.95 41.30
N GLU A 349 1.77 -22.90 40.82
CA GLU A 349 1.28 -23.90 39.86
C GLU A 349 1.58 -23.37 38.44
N PRO A 350 1.86 -24.25 37.46
CA PRO A 350 2.06 -23.81 36.08
C PRO A 350 0.88 -22.98 35.60
N ALA A 351 1.16 -21.83 34.99
CA ALA A 351 0.16 -20.98 34.35
C ALA A 351 -0.61 -21.80 33.30
N ASP A 352 -1.93 -21.69 33.32
CA ASP A 352 -2.80 -22.33 32.34
C ASP A 352 -2.95 -21.40 31.14
N CYS A 353 -2.10 -21.59 30.13
CA CYS A 353 -2.08 -20.77 28.92
C CYS A 353 -3.08 -21.24 27.84
N ASP A 354 -3.95 -22.20 28.12
CA ASP A 354 -4.94 -22.68 27.15
C ASP A 354 -5.99 -21.59 26.88
N ASP A 355 -5.95 -20.97 25.70
CA ASP A 355 -6.93 -19.98 25.25
C ASP A 355 -8.22 -20.63 24.68
N ALA A 356 -8.31 -21.95 24.77
CA ALA A 356 -9.35 -22.80 24.21
C ALA A 356 -9.52 -22.68 22.68
N ASN A 357 -8.56 -22.08 21.98
CA ASN A 357 -8.56 -21.99 20.54
C ASN A 357 -7.79 -23.16 19.94
N PRO A 358 -8.44 -24.08 19.19
CA PRO A 358 -7.74 -25.21 18.57
C PRO A 358 -6.73 -24.80 17.47
N CYS A 359 -6.69 -23.51 17.12
CA CYS A 359 -5.83 -22.94 16.08
C CYS A 359 -4.65 -22.13 16.59
N THR A 360 -4.42 -22.18 17.89
CA THR A 360 -3.22 -21.69 18.56
C THR A 360 -2.47 -22.88 19.18
N ALA A 361 -1.16 -22.73 19.31
CA ALA A 361 -0.34 -23.58 20.14
C ALA A 361 0.05 -22.78 21.38
N ASP A 362 -0.55 -23.17 22.49
CA ASP A 362 -0.28 -22.55 23.78
C ASP A 362 1.06 -23.02 24.31
N SER A 363 1.87 -22.05 24.67
CA SER A 363 3.14 -22.26 25.34
C SER A 363 3.34 -21.17 26.36
N CYS A 364 4.25 -21.40 27.29
CA CYS A 364 4.64 -20.38 28.22
C CYS A 364 6.16 -20.20 28.17
N ALA A 365 6.61 -18.96 28.12
CA ALA A 365 8.02 -18.59 28.21
C ALA A 365 8.24 -17.73 29.46
N SER A 366 9.22 -18.08 30.29
CA SER A 366 9.40 -17.52 31.63
C SER A 366 9.61 -15.99 31.66
N ASP A 367 10.04 -15.41 30.55
CA ASP A 367 10.32 -13.99 30.35
C ASP A 367 9.23 -13.23 29.56
N VAL A 368 8.23 -13.94 29.02
CA VAL A 368 7.18 -13.38 28.15
C VAL A 368 5.76 -13.73 28.64
N GLY A 369 5.59 -14.79 29.44
CA GLY A 369 4.28 -15.29 29.87
C GLY A 369 3.64 -16.24 28.87
N CYS A 370 2.31 -16.29 28.87
CA CYS A 370 1.53 -17.14 27.98
C CYS A 370 1.62 -16.67 26.52
N ARG A 371 1.81 -17.61 25.59
CA ARG A 371 1.97 -17.37 24.16
C ARG A 371 1.06 -18.31 23.37
N HIS A 372 0.30 -17.76 22.43
CA HIS A 372 -0.72 -18.46 21.64
C HIS A 372 -0.37 -18.41 20.15
N LEU A 373 0.60 -19.22 19.72
CA LEU A 373 1.15 -19.11 18.36
C LEU A 373 0.21 -19.76 17.32
N PHE A 374 -0.04 -19.09 16.21
CA PHE A 374 -0.91 -19.66 15.17
C PHE A 374 -0.31 -20.91 14.54
N ILE A 375 -1.12 -21.96 14.50
CA ILE A 375 -0.74 -23.23 13.89
C ILE A 375 -1.57 -23.51 12.66
N SER A 376 -0.97 -24.20 11.69
CA SER A 376 -1.66 -24.76 10.53
C SER A 376 -2.01 -26.23 10.79
N ALA A 377 -2.87 -26.47 11.78
CA ALA A 377 -3.30 -27.80 12.19
C ALA A 377 -4.75 -28.10 11.76
N PRO A 378 -5.15 -29.38 11.66
CA PRO A 378 -6.55 -29.74 11.55
C PRO A 378 -7.31 -29.32 12.81
N CYS A 379 -8.52 -28.80 12.64
CA CYS A 379 -9.40 -28.36 13.72
C CYS A 379 -10.85 -28.81 13.42
N ASP A 380 -11.82 -28.37 14.24
CA ASP A 380 -13.26 -28.55 14.00
C ASP A 380 -13.92 -27.19 14.19
N ASP A 381 -14.51 -26.64 13.12
CA ASP A 381 -15.17 -25.32 13.16
C ASP A 381 -16.59 -25.40 13.76
N GLY A 382 -17.01 -26.59 14.20
CA GLY A 382 -18.33 -26.86 14.76
C GLY A 382 -19.45 -26.87 13.74
N VAL A 383 -19.15 -26.69 12.44
CA VAL A 383 -20.14 -26.60 11.39
C VAL A 383 -20.25 -27.92 10.62
N ALA A 384 -21.31 -28.68 10.88
CA ALA A 384 -21.48 -30.03 10.33
C ALA A 384 -21.46 -30.18 8.79
N CYS A 385 -21.53 -29.08 8.02
CA CYS A 385 -21.52 -29.10 6.56
C CYS A 385 -20.16 -28.75 5.93
N THR A 386 -19.16 -28.38 6.71
CA THR A 386 -17.78 -28.16 6.26
C THR A 386 -16.98 -29.46 6.29
N SER A 387 -15.81 -29.48 5.65
CA SER A 387 -14.91 -30.63 5.70
C SER A 387 -13.46 -30.19 5.61
N VAL A 388 -12.58 -31.00 6.23
CA VAL A 388 -11.13 -30.76 6.25
C VAL A 388 -10.81 -29.42 6.90
N ASP A 389 -11.37 -29.20 8.10
CA ASP A 389 -11.22 -27.93 8.78
C ASP A 389 -9.77 -27.77 9.22
N THR A 390 -9.21 -26.63 8.83
CA THR A 390 -7.81 -26.31 8.97
C THR A 390 -7.72 -24.92 9.55
N CYS A 391 -6.81 -24.78 10.50
CA CYS A 391 -6.50 -23.50 11.07
C CYS A 391 -5.85 -22.60 10.02
N VAL A 392 -6.45 -21.44 9.84
CA VAL A 392 -5.90 -20.36 9.03
C VAL A 392 -5.93 -19.14 9.93
N THR A 393 -4.76 -18.60 10.23
CA THR A 393 -4.62 -17.29 10.89
C THR A 393 -5.40 -17.19 12.20
N GLY A 394 -5.28 -18.20 13.06
CA GLY A 394 -5.92 -18.22 14.38
C GLY A 394 -7.39 -18.61 14.40
N ALA A 395 -8.03 -18.86 13.26
CA ALA A 395 -9.40 -19.32 13.19
C ALA A 395 -9.50 -20.67 12.47
N CYS A 396 -10.46 -21.49 12.92
CA CYS A 396 -10.73 -22.78 12.32
C CYS A 396 -11.65 -22.63 11.11
N PHE A 397 -11.17 -22.98 9.92
CA PHE A 397 -11.96 -22.88 8.70
C PHE A 397 -12.09 -24.23 8.01
N GLY A 398 -13.31 -24.65 7.76
CA GLY A 398 -13.62 -25.80 6.92
C GLY A 398 -14.00 -25.44 5.48
N ALA A 399 -13.60 -26.27 4.53
CA ALA A 399 -14.04 -26.12 3.14
C ALA A 399 -15.54 -26.44 3.06
N LYS A 400 -16.36 -25.45 2.66
CA LYS A 400 -17.79 -25.66 2.41
C LYS A 400 -17.98 -26.84 1.45
N THR A 401 -18.70 -27.87 1.91
CA THR A 401 -19.09 -28.96 1.03
C THR A 401 -20.35 -28.59 0.26
N ALA A 402 -20.72 -29.39 -0.75
CA ALA A 402 -21.99 -29.25 -1.46
C ALA A 402 -23.24 -29.38 -0.56
N SER A 403 -23.07 -29.78 0.71
CA SER A 403 -24.15 -29.85 1.70
C SER A 403 -24.36 -28.56 2.48
N CYS A 404 -23.41 -27.61 2.44
CA CYS A 404 -23.61 -26.31 3.07
C CYS A 404 -24.68 -25.51 2.31
N PRO A 405 -25.52 -24.75 3.02
CA PRO A 405 -26.45 -23.85 2.37
C PRO A 405 -25.68 -22.81 1.55
N PHE A 406 -26.17 -22.52 0.35
CA PHE A 406 -25.71 -21.34 -0.39
C PHE A 406 -26.22 -20.11 0.35
N CYS A 407 -25.30 -19.26 0.82
CA CYS A 407 -25.67 -18.05 1.54
C CYS A 407 -26.24 -17.04 0.55
N PRO A 408 -27.53 -16.65 0.65
CA PRO A 408 -28.06 -15.66 -0.26
C PRO A 408 -27.25 -14.37 -0.10
N PRO A 409 -26.74 -13.78 -1.20
CA PRO A 409 -26.06 -12.50 -1.09
C PRO A 409 -27.05 -11.45 -0.53
N PRO A 410 -26.58 -10.55 0.34
CA PRO A 410 -27.36 -9.41 0.81
C PRO A 410 -27.73 -8.54 -0.39
N VAL A 411 -28.89 -7.90 -0.29
CA VAL A 411 -29.33 -6.89 -1.25
C VAL A 411 -29.57 -5.62 -0.47
N SER A 412 -28.82 -4.57 -0.79
CA SER A 412 -28.83 -3.32 -0.06
C SER A 412 -28.59 -2.16 -1.02
N GLN A 413 -29.34 -1.08 -0.83
CA GLN A 413 -29.12 0.18 -1.55
C GLN A 413 -28.29 1.18 -0.72
N GLU A 414 -27.97 0.81 0.51
CA GLU A 414 -27.20 1.64 1.44
C GLU A 414 -25.93 0.87 1.80
N ALA A 415 -25.00 0.81 0.86
CA ALA A 415 -23.70 0.19 1.06
C ALA A 415 -22.58 1.19 0.73
N GLY A 416 -21.41 0.96 1.33
CA GLY A 416 -20.20 1.74 1.08
C GLY A 416 -19.08 0.83 0.62
N ARG A 417 -18.54 1.07 -0.59
CA ARG A 417 -17.28 0.46 -1.02
C ARG A 417 -16.14 1.15 -0.30
N ILE A 418 -15.26 0.38 0.33
CA ILE A 418 -14.03 0.92 0.88
C ILE A 418 -13.13 1.36 -0.29
N GLU A 419 -12.88 2.66 -0.38
CA GLU A 419 -12.06 3.29 -1.41
C GLU A 419 -10.70 3.77 -0.88
N GLU A 420 -10.55 3.85 0.44
CA GLU A 420 -9.30 4.18 1.10
C GLU A 420 -9.12 3.26 2.29
N LEU A 421 -7.93 2.67 2.40
CA LEU A 421 -7.48 1.92 3.56
C LEU A 421 -6.05 2.35 3.86
N ALA A 422 -5.82 2.92 5.04
CA ALA A 422 -4.51 3.45 5.42
C ALA A 422 -4.18 3.14 6.88
N VAL A 423 -2.90 2.87 7.14
CA VAL A 423 -2.30 2.79 8.48
C VAL A 423 -1.55 4.10 8.75
N GLY A 424 -1.62 4.64 9.96
CA GLY A 424 -0.79 5.78 10.37
C GLY A 424 -1.09 7.09 9.61
N VAL A 425 -2.36 7.40 9.37
CA VAL A 425 -2.74 8.72 8.83
C VAL A 425 -2.51 9.77 9.92
N ASP A 426 -1.66 10.76 9.61
CA ASP A 426 -1.23 11.91 10.43
C ASP A 426 -0.08 11.71 11.43
N GLY A 427 1.14 11.59 10.89
CA GLY A 427 2.35 12.28 11.40
C GLY A 427 2.67 12.27 12.90
N MET A 428 3.05 11.09 13.43
CA MET A 428 3.66 10.72 14.75
C MET A 428 2.79 9.73 15.55
N PRO A 429 3.34 9.02 16.57
CA PRO A 429 2.51 8.26 17.52
C PRO A 429 1.43 9.18 18.09
N GLY A 430 0.16 8.76 18.05
CA GLY A 430 -0.96 9.61 18.45
C GLY A 430 -1.84 10.19 17.32
N SER A 431 -2.46 9.47 16.36
CA SER A 431 -3.33 10.08 15.29
C SER A 431 -4.81 9.60 14.96
N GLY A 432 -5.54 8.82 15.77
CA GLY A 432 -7.02 8.55 15.79
C GLY A 432 -7.66 7.94 17.10
N LEU A 433 -8.89 7.40 17.12
CA LEU A 433 -9.53 6.59 18.22
C LEU A 433 -8.76 6.13 19.54
N ASP A 434 -9.23 6.53 20.72
CA ASP A 434 -8.73 6.06 22.05
C ASP A 434 -9.02 4.55 22.33
N VAL A 435 -7.97 3.71 22.35
CA VAL A 435 -8.08 2.25 22.50
C VAL A 435 -7.83 1.78 23.94
N ASP A 436 -6.84 2.35 24.62
CA ASP A 436 -6.40 2.00 25.99
C ASP A 436 -7.25 2.67 27.08
N GLY A 437 -8.00 3.72 26.73
CA GLY A 437 -8.82 4.51 27.65
C GLY A 437 -8.02 5.53 28.47
N ASP A 438 -6.76 5.77 28.12
CA ASP A 438 -5.93 6.82 28.72
C ASP A 438 -5.82 8.01 27.77
N ALA A 439 -6.64 9.04 28.01
CA ALA A 439 -6.58 10.25 27.21
C ALA A 439 -5.21 10.96 27.24
N ALA A 440 -4.31 10.61 28.17
CA ALA A 440 -2.95 11.15 28.23
C ALA A 440 -2.02 10.61 27.13
N THR A 441 -2.31 9.44 26.55
CA THR A 441 -1.51 8.77 25.50
C THR A 441 -1.93 9.20 24.08
N CYS A 442 -3.06 9.89 23.94
CA CYS A 442 -3.49 10.47 22.65
C CYS A 442 -2.54 11.58 22.18
N ALA A 443 -2.39 11.78 20.86
CA ALA A 443 -1.79 13.01 20.32
C ALA A 443 -2.78 13.81 19.45
N PRO A 444 -2.99 15.11 19.73
CA PRO A 444 -2.48 15.83 20.89
C PRO A 444 -3.09 15.28 22.21
N VAL A 445 -2.31 15.36 23.28
CA VAL A 445 -2.68 14.88 24.63
C VAL A 445 -4.06 15.38 25.03
N GLY A 446 -4.97 14.44 25.33
CA GLY A 446 -6.34 14.72 25.74
C GLY A 446 -7.37 14.84 24.60
N GLU A 447 -6.99 14.68 23.33
CA GLU A 447 -7.90 14.78 22.18
C GLU A 447 -7.70 13.63 21.17
N CYS A 448 -8.51 12.58 21.30
CA CYS A 448 -8.37 11.34 20.53
C CYS A 448 -9.26 11.29 19.27
N SER A 449 -10.03 12.36 19.00
CA SER A 449 -10.84 12.50 17.78
C SER A 449 -10.02 12.63 16.49
N ALA A 450 -8.71 12.85 16.64
CA ALA A 450 -7.70 12.86 15.58
C ALA A 450 -6.37 12.22 16.07
N GLY A 451 -6.40 11.37 17.12
CA GLY A 451 -5.22 10.99 17.94
C GLY A 451 -5.18 9.61 18.67
N ILE A 452 -4.47 8.56 18.20
CA ILE A 452 -4.41 7.12 18.68
C ILE A 452 -2.95 6.94 18.95
N ASP A 453 -2.61 6.30 20.05
CA ASP A 453 -1.34 5.62 20.24
C ASP A 453 -1.10 4.48 19.21
N ASN A 454 -1.09 4.77 17.91
CA ASN A 454 -0.87 3.77 16.87
C ASN A 454 0.63 3.44 16.84
N ALA A 455 1.05 2.52 17.71
CA ALA A 455 2.37 1.93 17.70
C ALA A 455 2.73 1.31 16.34
N LEU A 456 1.73 1.03 15.48
CA LEU A 456 1.92 0.58 14.10
C LEU A 456 2.00 1.71 13.06
N ALA A 457 2.02 3.00 13.45
CA ALA A 457 2.01 4.12 12.51
C ALA A 457 3.20 4.10 11.53
N PHE A 458 4.34 3.53 11.91
CA PHE A 458 5.49 3.37 11.00
C PHE A 458 5.19 2.45 9.80
N LEU A 459 4.13 1.62 9.88
CA LEU A 459 3.63 0.81 8.76
C LEU A 459 2.92 1.65 7.69
N ALA A 460 2.78 2.97 7.86
CA ALA A 460 2.28 3.86 6.81
C ALA A 460 3.04 3.74 5.48
N LEU A 461 4.27 3.22 5.50
CA LEU A 461 5.04 2.88 4.30
C LEU A 461 4.33 1.87 3.37
N PHE A 462 3.34 1.12 3.88
CA PHE A 462 2.55 0.16 3.12
C PHE A 462 1.25 0.76 2.54
N ASN A 463 0.93 2.03 2.82
CA ASN A 463 -0.31 2.66 2.35
C ASN A 463 -0.42 2.68 0.82
N ASP A 464 0.70 2.89 0.11
CA ASP A 464 0.72 2.82 -1.36
C ASP A 464 0.34 1.41 -1.85
N THR A 465 0.69 0.36 -1.10
CA THR A 465 0.31 -1.01 -1.44
C THR A 465 -1.19 -1.23 -1.25
N PHE A 466 -1.78 -0.71 -0.17
CA PHE A 466 -3.23 -0.76 0.03
C PHE A 466 -3.99 0.02 -1.04
N ALA A 467 -3.55 1.24 -1.35
CA ALA A 467 -4.13 2.06 -2.41
C ALA A 467 -4.09 1.32 -3.76
N SER A 468 -2.93 0.78 -4.14
CA SER A 468 -2.80 0.01 -5.39
C SER A 468 -3.70 -1.24 -5.41
N GLY A 469 -3.83 -1.96 -4.29
CA GLY A 469 -4.72 -3.12 -4.18
C GLY A 469 -6.20 -2.77 -4.33
N ILE A 470 -6.63 -1.62 -3.83
CA ILE A 470 -8.00 -1.11 -4.00
C ILE A 470 -8.25 -0.68 -5.45
N ASP A 471 -7.30 0.05 -6.06
CA ASP A 471 -7.40 0.53 -7.44
C ASP A 471 -7.38 -0.60 -8.47
N ASP A 472 -6.58 -1.64 -8.24
CA ASP A 472 -6.51 -2.82 -9.11
C ASP A 472 -7.69 -3.80 -8.88
N GLY A 473 -8.59 -3.51 -7.92
CA GLY A 473 -9.73 -4.36 -7.57
C GLY A 473 -9.34 -5.68 -6.89
N LEU A 474 -8.12 -5.76 -6.34
CA LEU A 474 -7.65 -6.91 -5.55
C LEU A 474 -8.23 -6.89 -4.13
N ILE A 475 -8.48 -5.69 -3.60
CA ILE A 475 -9.14 -5.45 -2.32
C ILE A 475 -10.50 -4.80 -2.62
N GLU A 476 -11.57 -5.59 -2.57
CA GLU A 476 -12.92 -5.12 -2.86
C GLU A 476 -13.84 -5.44 -1.69
N LEU A 477 -13.87 -4.51 -0.72
CA LEU A 477 -14.62 -4.61 0.52
C LEU A 477 -15.84 -3.67 0.50
N ILE A 478 -17.00 -4.20 0.89
CA ILE A 478 -18.27 -3.46 0.95
C ILE A 478 -18.82 -3.52 2.37
N ALA A 479 -18.98 -2.37 3.02
CA ALA A 479 -19.72 -2.23 4.27
C ALA A 479 -21.21 -2.03 3.96
N ASP A 480 -22.08 -2.83 4.58
CA ASP A 480 -23.53 -2.74 4.36
C ASP A 480 -24.19 -2.00 5.52
N PHE A 481 -24.80 -0.86 5.20
CA PHE A 481 -25.52 0.00 6.13
C PHE A 481 -27.04 -0.17 6.00
N GLY A 482 -27.55 -1.18 5.30
CA GLY A 482 -28.98 -1.37 5.08
C GLY A 482 -29.82 -1.55 6.35
N ASP A 483 -29.19 -2.00 7.45
CA ASP A 483 -29.80 -2.10 8.78
C ASP A 483 -29.52 -0.88 9.68
N ALA A 484 -28.83 0.15 9.17
CA ALA A 484 -28.42 1.31 9.95
C ALA A 484 -29.63 2.10 10.49
N SER A 485 -29.56 2.43 11.78
CA SER A 485 -30.58 3.23 12.44
C SER A 485 -30.02 4.59 12.85
N LEU A 486 -30.59 5.68 12.29
CA LEU A 486 -30.18 7.06 12.56
C LEU A 486 -30.71 7.63 13.89
N ASP A 487 -31.37 6.81 14.71
CA ASP A 487 -31.99 7.19 16.00
C ASP A 487 -31.22 6.69 17.23
N GLY A 488 -30.00 6.18 17.04
CA GLY A 488 -29.15 5.63 18.09
C GLY A 488 -29.48 4.19 18.51
N ALA A 489 -30.44 3.53 17.84
CA ALA A 489 -30.67 2.11 18.05
C ALA A 489 -29.48 1.28 17.52
N PRO A 490 -29.05 0.24 18.26
CA PRO A 490 -27.97 -0.63 17.80
C PRO A 490 -28.40 -1.45 16.59
N PHE A 491 -27.49 -1.62 15.64
CA PHE A 491 -27.65 -2.45 14.45
C PHE A 491 -26.41 -3.30 14.18
N PHE A 492 -26.56 -4.26 13.28
CA PHE A 492 -25.48 -5.15 12.85
C PHE A 492 -24.81 -4.55 11.61
N LEU A 493 -23.49 -4.33 11.65
CA LEU A 493 -22.73 -3.75 10.54
C LEU A 493 -21.81 -4.81 9.92
N PRO A 494 -22.23 -5.50 8.84
CA PRO A 494 -21.39 -6.47 8.17
C PRO A 494 -20.52 -5.84 7.07
N VAL A 495 -19.35 -6.44 6.86
CA VAL A 495 -18.42 -6.10 5.77
C VAL A 495 -18.16 -7.35 4.93
N TYR A 496 -18.24 -7.20 3.61
CA TYR A 496 -18.14 -8.31 2.67
C TYR A 496 -16.96 -8.11 1.72
N ASN A 497 -16.21 -9.19 1.45
CA ASN A 497 -15.49 -9.27 0.18
C ASN A 497 -16.52 -9.39 -0.95
N ALA A 498 -16.39 -8.57 -1.98
CA ALA A 498 -17.32 -8.53 -3.09
C ALA A 498 -16.59 -8.54 -4.43
N VAL A 499 -17.38 -8.65 -5.49
CA VAL A 499 -16.95 -8.41 -6.88
C VAL A 499 -18.02 -7.57 -7.56
N LEU A 500 -17.66 -6.84 -8.62
CA LEU A 500 -18.65 -6.17 -9.48
C LEU A 500 -19.78 -7.13 -9.88
N ALA A 501 -21.02 -6.65 -9.79
CA ALA A 501 -22.18 -7.45 -10.14
C ALA A 501 -22.24 -7.71 -11.66
N ASP A 502 -22.87 -8.82 -12.04
CA ASP A 502 -23.01 -9.19 -13.47
C ASP A 502 -23.92 -8.19 -14.21
N SER A 503 -24.70 -7.40 -13.47
CA SER A 503 -25.55 -6.31 -13.97
C SER A 503 -24.73 -5.12 -14.49
N ASN A 504 -23.50 -4.92 -14.00
CA ASN A 504 -22.64 -3.77 -14.31
C ASN A 504 -21.13 -4.13 -14.40
N PRO A 505 -20.71 -5.10 -15.22
CA PRO A 505 -19.36 -5.68 -15.18
C PRO A 505 -18.23 -4.74 -15.66
N THR A 506 -18.56 -3.54 -16.15
CA THR A 506 -17.61 -2.52 -16.62
C THR A 506 -17.78 -1.20 -15.87
N CYS A 507 -18.40 -1.24 -14.69
CA CYS A 507 -18.61 -0.06 -13.88
C CYS A 507 -17.26 0.46 -13.37
N ASP A 508 -17.04 1.76 -13.51
CA ASP A 508 -15.89 2.45 -12.96
C ASP A 508 -16.28 3.03 -11.61
N SER A 509 -15.81 2.39 -10.55
CA SER A 509 -16.12 2.71 -9.16
C SER A 509 -15.46 4.00 -8.69
N GLN A 510 -14.46 4.52 -9.40
CA GLN A 510 -13.83 5.80 -9.06
C GLN A 510 -14.68 7.00 -9.50
N THR A 511 -15.56 6.83 -10.49
CA THR A 511 -16.35 7.92 -11.05
C THR A 511 -17.86 7.79 -10.83
N THR A 512 -18.33 6.60 -10.47
CA THR A 512 -19.76 6.31 -10.29
C THR A 512 -20.02 5.28 -9.20
N SER A 513 -21.22 5.33 -8.60
CA SER A 513 -21.70 4.29 -7.70
C SER A 513 -21.95 2.99 -8.47
N CYS A 514 -21.36 1.89 -8.00
CA CYS A 514 -21.46 0.57 -8.63
C CYS A 514 -22.25 -0.42 -7.75
N SER A 515 -22.87 -1.40 -8.40
CA SER A 515 -23.48 -2.58 -7.78
C SER A 515 -22.45 -3.70 -7.64
N TYR A 516 -22.49 -4.38 -6.51
CA TYR A 516 -21.57 -5.42 -6.10
C TYR A 516 -22.32 -6.67 -5.63
N ARG A 517 -21.65 -7.81 -5.77
CA ARG A 517 -22.14 -9.08 -5.26
C ARG A 517 -21.19 -9.61 -4.21
N ALA A 518 -21.67 -9.80 -2.99
CA ALA A 518 -20.89 -10.41 -1.92
C ALA A 518 -20.45 -11.84 -2.31
N ASN A 519 -19.18 -12.14 -2.09
CA ASN A 519 -18.61 -13.46 -2.37
C ASN A 519 -19.07 -14.49 -1.32
N GLN A 520 -19.19 -15.76 -1.70
CA GLN A 520 -19.47 -16.84 -0.74
C GLN A 520 -18.37 -17.02 0.31
N SER A 521 -17.15 -16.56 0.00
CA SER A 521 -16.03 -16.51 0.95
C SER A 521 -16.21 -15.47 2.05
N SER A 522 -17.16 -14.53 1.91
CA SER A 522 -17.46 -13.54 2.95
C SER A 522 -18.32 -14.11 4.08
N PHE A 523 -18.83 -15.34 3.92
CA PHE A 523 -19.74 -15.97 4.87
C PHE A 523 -19.14 -17.24 5.44
N ASP A 524 -19.34 -17.42 6.74
CA ASP A 524 -19.17 -18.71 7.40
C ASP A 524 -20.20 -19.73 6.87
N ALA A 525 -20.13 -20.95 7.37
CA ALA A 525 -21.03 -22.02 6.98
C ALA A 525 -22.44 -21.93 7.61
N SER A 526 -22.65 -21.01 8.55
CA SER A 526 -23.95 -20.59 9.08
C SER A 526 -24.55 -19.38 8.35
N CYS A 527 -23.87 -18.87 7.32
CA CYS A 527 -24.21 -17.66 6.57
C CYS A 527 -24.15 -16.36 7.39
N ARG A 528 -23.34 -16.32 8.43
CA ARG A 528 -22.92 -15.07 9.08
C ARG A 528 -21.66 -14.55 8.36
N PRO A 529 -21.54 -13.23 8.17
CA PRO A 529 -20.35 -12.66 7.57
C PRO A 529 -19.13 -12.83 8.48
N PHE A 530 -17.95 -13.02 7.90
CA PHE A 530 -16.69 -13.12 8.66
C PHE A 530 -16.25 -11.79 9.27
N PHE A 531 -16.58 -10.68 8.62
CA PHE A 531 -16.30 -9.35 9.13
C PHE A 531 -17.61 -8.68 9.50
N SER A 532 -17.76 -8.35 10.77
CA SER A 532 -18.90 -7.58 11.24
C SER A 532 -18.60 -6.89 12.56
N PHE A 533 -19.22 -5.74 12.77
CA PHE A 533 -19.34 -5.14 14.08
C PHE A 533 -20.75 -5.37 14.60
N ASP A 534 -20.84 -6.02 15.77
CA ASP A 534 -22.07 -6.08 16.54
C ASP A 534 -22.29 -4.73 17.27
N ASP A 535 -23.55 -4.42 17.59
CA ASP A 535 -23.95 -3.23 18.36
C ASP A 535 -23.49 -1.87 17.79
N ALA A 536 -23.37 -1.75 16.46
CA ALA A 536 -23.10 -0.48 15.79
C ALA A 536 -24.21 0.54 16.06
N ARG A 537 -23.87 1.82 16.29
CA ARG A 537 -24.83 2.90 16.63
C ARG A 537 -24.48 4.16 15.90
N ILE A 538 -25.50 4.85 15.36
CA ILE A 538 -25.36 6.19 14.79
C ILE A 538 -26.06 7.19 15.70
N GLU A 539 -25.30 8.11 16.30
CA GLU A 539 -25.82 9.24 17.06
C GLU A 539 -25.37 10.55 16.41
N GLY A 540 -26.33 11.25 15.78
CA GLY A 540 -25.99 12.43 14.98
C GLY A 540 -25.23 12.04 13.72
N SER A 541 -23.98 12.51 13.59
CA SER A 541 -23.08 12.14 12.49
C SER A 541 -21.99 11.16 12.94
N THR A 542 -22.07 10.62 14.15
CA THR A 542 -21.04 9.74 14.70
C THR A 542 -21.56 8.31 14.69
N LEU A 543 -20.81 7.42 14.06
CA LEU A 543 -21.00 5.97 14.09
C LEU A 543 -19.97 5.37 15.04
N THR A 544 -20.43 4.54 15.97
CA THR A 544 -19.56 3.80 16.90
C THR A 544 -19.92 2.31 16.88
N ALA A 545 -18.95 1.41 16.94
CA ALA A 545 -19.21 -0.03 17.10
C ALA A 545 -18.05 -0.74 17.82
N GLY A 546 -18.29 -1.95 18.34
CA GLY A 546 -17.27 -2.72 19.08
C GLY A 546 -17.06 -2.26 20.53
N GLY A 547 -15.85 -2.43 21.05
CA GLY A 547 -15.48 -2.14 22.45
C GLY A 547 -14.75 -3.29 23.15
N VAL A 548 -14.58 -3.17 24.47
CA VAL A 548 -13.95 -4.20 25.30
C VAL A 548 -14.63 -5.56 25.12
N GLY A 549 -13.85 -6.60 24.85
CA GLY A 549 -14.32 -7.96 24.53
C GLY A 549 -14.76 -8.17 23.08
N SER A 550 -14.71 -7.14 22.23
CA SER A 550 -14.91 -7.30 20.79
C SER A 550 -13.59 -7.65 20.11
N THR A 551 -13.63 -8.53 19.12
CA THR A 551 -12.45 -8.89 18.33
C THR A 551 -12.75 -8.70 16.86
N VAL A 552 -11.81 -8.11 16.12
CA VAL A 552 -11.90 -8.02 14.66
C VAL A 552 -10.64 -8.63 14.06
N THR A 553 -10.82 -9.73 13.34
CA THR A 553 -9.74 -10.27 12.50
C THR A 553 -9.70 -9.47 11.21
N ILE A 554 -8.54 -8.94 10.88
CA ILE A 554 -8.25 -8.28 9.61
C ILE A 554 -7.47 -9.28 8.78
N ALA A 555 -7.96 -9.58 7.58
CA ALA A 555 -7.28 -10.48 6.64
C ALA A 555 -7.13 -9.77 5.29
N LEU A 556 -5.91 -9.31 5.01
CA LEU A 556 -5.58 -8.55 3.82
C LEU A 556 -4.86 -9.48 2.82
N PRO A 557 -5.37 -9.65 1.59
CA PRO A 557 -4.73 -10.46 0.58
C PRO A 557 -3.51 -9.73 0.00
N PHE A 558 -2.38 -10.43 -0.14
CA PHE A 558 -1.15 -9.93 -0.75
C PHE A 558 -0.57 -10.94 -1.74
N GLN A 559 -0.71 -10.71 -3.04
CA GLN A 559 -0.03 -11.45 -4.13
C GLN A 559 0.08 -13.00 -3.96
N GLY A 560 -0.95 -13.65 -3.40
CA GLY A 560 -0.99 -15.10 -3.19
C GLY A 560 -0.80 -15.57 -1.74
N SER A 561 -0.47 -14.67 -0.83
CA SER A 561 -0.49 -14.85 0.62
C SER A 561 -1.59 -13.98 1.25
N VAL A 562 -1.88 -14.18 2.53
CA VAL A 562 -2.82 -13.36 3.31
C VAL A 562 -2.10 -12.91 4.57
N LEU A 563 -2.00 -11.59 4.77
CA LEU A 563 -1.60 -11.03 6.06
C LEU A 563 -2.85 -11.00 6.92
N ALA A 564 -2.84 -11.71 8.04
CA ALA A 564 -3.97 -11.68 8.94
C ALA A 564 -3.54 -11.52 10.38
N PHE A 565 -4.24 -10.63 11.07
CA PHE A 565 -4.04 -10.34 12.48
C PHE A 565 -5.39 -9.99 13.12
N THR A 566 -5.46 -10.04 14.44
CA THR A 566 -6.69 -9.83 15.20
C THR A 566 -6.47 -8.65 16.11
N LEU A 567 -7.40 -7.70 16.04
CA LEU A 567 -7.50 -6.63 17.00
C LEU A 567 -8.37 -7.11 18.15
N ALA A 568 -7.81 -7.21 19.35
CA ALA A 568 -8.55 -7.35 20.58
C ALA A 568 -9.14 -5.99 21.00
N ASN A 569 -10.24 -6.03 21.75
CA ASN A 569 -10.99 -4.84 22.15
C ASN A 569 -11.31 -3.88 20.98
N ALA A 570 -11.56 -4.45 19.80
CA ALA A 570 -11.70 -3.71 18.56
C ALA A 570 -12.87 -2.72 18.63
N ARG A 571 -12.61 -1.49 18.22
CA ARG A 571 -13.54 -0.36 18.20
C ARG A 571 -13.56 0.26 16.81
N LEU A 572 -14.73 0.71 16.41
CA LEU A 572 -14.94 1.51 15.21
C LEU A 572 -15.51 2.85 15.67
N GLU A 573 -14.88 3.94 15.27
CA GLU A 573 -15.44 5.29 15.37
C GLU A 573 -15.39 5.94 13.99
N ALA A 574 -16.50 6.53 13.57
CA ALA A 574 -16.61 7.07 12.23
C ALA A 574 -17.49 8.30 12.16
N THR A 575 -17.20 9.16 11.19
CA THR A 575 -18.09 10.24 10.77
C THR A 575 -18.93 9.77 9.59
N VAL A 576 -20.24 9.87 9.74
CA VAL A 576 -21.24 9.52 8.72
C VAL A 576 -21.70 10.79 8.03
N THR A 577 -21.59 10.81 6.71
CA THR A 577 -22.17 11.85 5.86
C THR A 577 -23.48 11.34 5.26
N LEU A 578 -24.53 12.13 5.43
CA LEU A 578 -25.85 11.83 4.87
C LEU A 578 -26.09 12.58 3.56
N SER A 579 -26.98 12.05 2.72
CA SER A 579 -27.51 12.69 1.53
C SER A 579 -28.19 14.02 1.84
N GLY A 580 -28.42 14.85 0.81
CA GLY A 580 -29.00 16.20 0.99
C GLY A 580 -30.41 16.24 1.58
N ASP A 581 -31.14 15.13 1.56
CA ASP A 581 -32.43 14.93 2.25
C ASP A 581 -32.29 14.33 3.66
N GLY A 582 -31.09 13.90 4.04
CA GLY A 582 -30.76 13.35 5.36
C GLY A 582 -31.26 11.93 5.58
N GLU A 583 -31.65 11.21 4.52
CA GLU A 583 -32.24 9.87 4.62
C GLU A 583 -31.23 8.75 4.34
N HIS A 584 -30.17 8.99 3.57
CA HIS A 584 -29.24 7.95 3.12
C HIS A 584 -27.80 8.24 3.52
N ILE A 585 -27.05 7.19 3.87
CA ILE A 585 -25.61 7.27 4.11
C ILE A 585 -24.89 7.31 2.76
N VAL A 586 -24.09 8.35 2.52
CA VAL A 586 -23.35 8.52 1.25
C VAL A 586 -21.85 8.38 1.40
N MET A 587 -21.32 8.57 2.60
CA MET A 587 -19.89 8.41 2.89
C MET A 587 -19.71 8.15 4.37
N VAL A 588 -18.81 7.23 4.69
CA VAL A 588 -18.34 6.96 6.04
C VAL A 588 -16.83 7.11 6.03
N GLU A 589 -16.33 7.92 6.96
CA GLU A 589 -14.92 8.07 7.25
C GLU A 589 -14.68 7.51 8.65
N ALA A 590 -14.03 6.36 8.72
CA ALA A 590 -13.93 5.53 9.90
C ALA A 590 -12.49 5.30 10.32
N LEU A 591 -12.31 5.16 11.62
CA LEU A 591 -11.14 4.61 12.27
C LEU A 591 -11.55 3.29 12.93
N VAL A 592 -10.88 2.21 12.54
CA VAL A 592 -11.01 0.90 13.17
C VAL A 592 -9.73 0.63 13.94
N GLY A 593 -9.82 0.57 15.26
CA GLY A 593 -8.65 0.39 16.13
C GLY A 593 -8.86 -0.70 17.18
N GLY A 594 -7.77 -1.18 17.76
CA GLY A 594 -7.76 -2.17 18.83
C GLY A 594 -6.34 -2.54 19.25
N ALA A 595 -6.23 -3.44 20.21
CA ALA A 595 -4.95 -3.97 20.67
C ALA A 595 -4.48 -5.10 19.74
N ALA A 596 -3.31 -4.94 19.15
CA ALA A 596 -2.64 -5.94 18.34
C ALA A 596 -1.48 -6.56 19.14
N PRO A 597 -1.57 -7.85 19.51
CA PRO A 597 -0.44 -8.54 20.11
C PRO A 597 0.75 -8.53 19.15
N LYS A 598 1.90 -8.04 19.62
CA LYS A 598 3.09 -7.82 18.78
C LYS A 598 3.61 -9.13 18.16
N ASP A 599 3.62 -10.21 18.93
CA ASP A 599 3.98 -11.56 18.48
C ASP A 599 3.11 -12.01 17.31
N GLN A 600 1.80 -11.74 17.37
CA GLN A 600 0.86 -12.11 16.31
C GLN A 600 1.20 -11.41 14.99
N LEU A 601 1.56 -10.13 15.05
CA LEU A 601 1.91 -9.35 13.87
C LEU A 601 3.24 -9.82 13.26
N ILE A 602 4.23 -10.10 14.11
CA ILE A 602 5.54 -10.64 13.70
C ILE A 602 5.36 -11.99 13.00
N ASP A 603 4.57 -12.89 13.57
CA ASP A 603 4.28 -14.21 13.00
C ASP A 603 3.50 -14.11 11.70
N ALA A 604 2.48 -13.24 11.64
CA ALA A 604 1.70 -13.01 10.44
C ALA A 604 2.56 -12.53 9.27
N ILE A 605 3.58 -11.70 9.55
CA ILE A 605 4.53 -11.20 8.56
C ILE A 605 5.55 -12.25 8.19
N ALA A 606 6.06 -13.02 9.15
CA ALA A 606 6.97 -14.13 8.90
C ALA A 606 6.33 -15.23 8.02
N ALA A 607 5.01 -15.35 8.03
CA ALA A 607 4.25 -16.27 7.20
C ALA A 607 4.02 -15.81 5.74
N LEU A 608 4.38 -14.56 5.39
CA LEU A 608 4.26 -14.04 4.02
C LEU A 608 5.35 -14.61 3.10
N ASP A 609 5.06 -14.70 1.81
CA ASP A 609 6.05 -15.11 0.80
C ASP A 609 7.15 -14.05 0.65
N GLU A 610 8.40 -14.48 0.50
CA GLU A 610 9.58 -13.59 0.48
C GLU A 610 9.57 -12.55 -0.65
N ASN A 611 8.75 -12.73 -1.69
CA ASN A 611 8.68 -11.83 -2.84
C ASN A 611 7.58 -10.76 -2.73
N VAL A 612 6.77 -10.83 -1.68
CA VAL A 612 5.58 -9.97 -1.50
C VAL A 612 5.95 -8.66 -0.79
N LEU A 613 7.01 -8.68 0.02
CA LEU A 613 7.45 -7.55 0.83
C LEU A 613 8.71 -6.89 0.26
N PRO A 614 8.91 -5.59 0.49
CA PRO A 614 10.12 -4.88 0.08
C PRO A 614 11.39 -5.35 0.81
N LEU A 615 11.26 -6.14 1.88
CA LEU A 615 12.32 -6.77 2.64
C LEU A 615 11.97 -8.24 2.93
N PRO A 616 12.98 -9.11 3.14
CA PRO A 616 12.74 -10.49 3.59
C PRO A 616 11.90 -10.52 4.88
N PRO A 617 10.91 -11.43 5.02
CA PRO A 617 10.02 -11.50 6.17
C PRO A 617 10.73 -11.54 7.54
N GLU A 618 11.84 -12.27 7.66
CA GLU A 618 12.64 -12.34 8.89
C GLU A 618 13.30 -10.99 9.26
N GLN A 619 13.73 -10.21 8.26
CA GLN A 619 14.31 -8.89 8.49
C GLN A 619 13.23 -7.88 8.86
N LEU A 620 12.05 -7.97 8.22
CA LEU A 620 10.92 -7.13 8.56
C LEU A 620 10.46 -7.44 9.99
N ALA A 621 10.27 -8.71 10.34
CA ALA A 621 10.00 -9.17 11.71
C ALA A 621 10.94 -8.56 12.75
N SER A 622 12.26 -8.57 12.51
CA SER A 622 13.23 -7.96 13.43
C SER A 622 13.15 -6.43 13.49
N VAL A 623 12.75 -5.76 12.41
CA VAL A 623 12.54 -4.30 12.41
C VAL A 623 11.27 -3.96 13.17
N LEU A 624 10.20 -4.73 12.99
CA LEU A 624 8.94 -4.59 13.73
C LEU A 624 9.17 -4.80 15.23
N ASP A 625 9.93 -5.83 15.59
CA ASP A 625 10.26 -6.12 16.98
C ASP A 625 11.03 -4.97 17.65
N ALA A 626 11.90 -4.29 16.91
CA ALA A 626 12.65 -3.15 17.43
C ALA A 626 11.90 -1.81 17.38
N ALA A 627 10.81 -1.71 16.60
CA ALA A 627 10.11 -0.46 16.34
C ALA A 627 8.74 -0.35 17.01
N ILE A 628 8.15 -1.49 17.41
CA ILE A 628 6.87 -1.55 18.12
C ILE A 628 7.14 -1.70 19.60
N ASP A 629 6.75 -0.70 20.38
CA ASP A 629 6.63 -0.81 21.83
C ASP A 629 5.20 -1.24 22.17
N ASN A 630 5.04 -2.14 23.14
CA ASN A 630 3.73 -2.45 23.68
C ASN A 630 3.30 -1.30 24.59
N ASP A 631 2.06 -0.87 24.42
CA ASP A 631 1.41 0.27 25.09
C ASP A 631 0.11 -0.15 25.80
N ILE A 632 -0.37 -1.38 25.57
CA ILE A 632 -1.59 -1.94 26.14
C ILE A 632 -1.27 -3.21 26.94
N ASP A 633 -1.89 -3.31 28.12
CA ASP A 633 -1.98 -4.52 28.94
C ASP A 633 -3.35 -5.18 28.72
N LEU A 634 -3.37 -6.30 27.99
CA LEU A 634 -4.61 -7.02 27.63
C LEU A 634 -5.12 -7.96 28.74
N ASP A 635 -4.25 -8.54 29.54
CA ASP A 635 -4.61 -9.55 30.54
C ASP A 635 -4.76 -8.99 31.97
N GLY A 636 -4.31 -7.76 32.18
CA GLY A 636 -4.46 -6.98 33.42
C GLY A 636 -3.41 -7.30 34.48
N ASP A 637 -2.26 -7.86 34.10
CA ASP A 637 -1.16 -8.21 35.01
C ASP A 637 -0.22 -7.02 35.34
N GLY A 638 -0.37 -5.88 34.63
CA GLY A 638 0.44 -4.68 34.78
C GLY A 638 1.66 -4.61 33.85
N VAL A 639 1.85 -5.59 32.96
CA VAL A 639 2.86 -5.63 31.91
C VAL A 639 2.21 -5.34 30.55
N LEU A 640 2.84 -4.50 29.74
CA LEU A 640 2.32 -4.16 28.42
C LEU A 640 2.66 -5.30 27.42
N ASP A 641 1.63 -5.94 26.87
CA ASP A 641 1.72 -7.16 26.06
C ASP A 641 1.16 -6.99 24.63
N ALA A 642 0.49 -5.87 24.35
CA ALA A 642 -0.04 -5.52 23.04
C ALA A 642 0.27 -4.08 22.66
N ALA A 643 0.19 -3.83 21.35
CA ALA A 643 0.43 -2.53 20.75
C ALA A 643 -0.90 -1.97 20.20
N SER A 644 -1.22 -0.70 20.39
CA SER A 644 -2.41 -0.12 19.75
C SER A 644 -2.19 -0.04 18.25
N ALA A 645 -3.22 -0.47 17.53
CA ALA A 645 -3.22 -0.53 16.09
C ALA A 645 -4.52 0.06 15.56
N ALA A 646 -4.42 0.86 14.49
CA ALA A 646 -5.60 1.39 13.83
C ALA A 646 -5.45 1.58 12.33
N LEU A 647 -6.61 1.48 11.69
CA LEU A 647 -6.81 1.63 10.25
C LEU A 647 -7.81 2.74 9.99
N HIS A 648 -7.44 3.67 9.13
CA HIS A 648 -8.36 4.62 8.53
C HIS A 648 -9.02 3.98 7.30
N ILE A 649 -10.33 4.20 7.19
CA ILE A 649 -11.18 3.67 6.16
C ILE A 649 -12.07 4.81 5.64
N ARG A 650 -12.08 5.02 4.33
CA ARG A 650 -13.10 5.85 3.67
C ARG A 650 -13.94 5.01 2.73
N THR A 651 -15.24 5.29 2.70
CA THR A 651 -16.18 4.61 1.79
C THR A 651 -16.76 5.54 0.73
N ALA A 652 -16.88 5.05 -0.50
CA ALA A 652 -17.73 5.62 -1.55
C ALA A 652 -19.09 4.90 -1.64
N PRO A 653 -20.14 5.57 -2.15
CA PRO A 653 -21.45 4.95 -2.38
C PRO A 653 -21.37 3.67 -3.23
N ALA A 654 -22.10 2.64 -2.79
CA ALA A 654 -22.21 1.36 -3.47
C ALA A 654 -23.59 0.72 -3.25
N GLU A 655 -23.92 -0.28 -4.07
CA GLU A 655 -25.11 -1.12 -3.90
C GLU A 655 -24.71 -2.60 -3.82
N LEU A 656 -25.52 -3.41 -3.13
CA LEU A 656 -25.39 -4.87 -3.08
C LEU A 656 -26.58 -5.54 -3.79
N GLU A 657 -26.32 -6.54 -4.63
CA GLU A 657 -27.31 -7.29 -5.44
C GLU A 657 -27.19 -8.83 -5.40
#